data_AF-A0A1F9PZB6-F1
#
_entry.id   AF-A0A1F9PZB6-F1
#
_cell.length_a   1.000
_cell.length_b   1.000
_cell.length_c   1.000
_cell.angle_alpha   90.00
_cell.angle_beta   90.00
_cell.angle_gamma   90.00
#
_symmetry.space_group_name_H-M   'P 1'
#
loop_
_entity.id
_entity.type
_entity.pdbx_description
1 polymer ?
#
loop_
_entity_poly.entity_id
_entity_poly.type
_entity_poly.pdbx_seq_one_letter_code
_entity_poly.pdbx_strand_id
1 'polypeptide(L)'
;MSASNFRLPAAFTRLNLAQACGALNDNLIKLIIVFFLIGHFGAKDAGTIAALGSAAFVAPFLLFSALAGSLADRFPKNRLIIGVKGLEIAIACLAVLGVAMTQPLLLYLTVFLLGCHSALFAPAKYGVVPELVGREELSRANSLLEMSTFVAIVGGTALAPFLVQFAAGRYEMALLAGVAIAVVGLLLARSLPTTPVAGHRPLAVSPLSYWRTMYSLRHDGYLLLAISGAAYFLFVGAFCQLNLLPYGMSRLGLSQEQSGYLFVAAALGIGLGALLAGRLSGRTVEFGVVPIGAAGLCASAFALHALPPHLPTVLLVVALFGISSGLFIVPLQAFIQLRSPADRRGEIQAAASFLSWLGALGASTLLWLLAGPMQVSPGAAFTLLGIVTLLLSILTLIVLPDFLLRFVALLAMRLFYRLEIIGERHVPSEGGALLVANHVSWLDALLLLATQQRRIRFVMDRRIYATPLLGRLFRLMKTIPVSTSDGRKGLVEFIGSARQALDDGYLVCIFAEGAITRNGMLNEFKGGFERIVKGSDHPIIPVYIGGAWGSILSYAHGKLLSRIPSLVPYRVTLLFGPPLPADSSAHTVRRAVMELSCAWFDARKARRRPLGELFAATARENWSRPAIADTSGRALRYGESLVAAIILAQRLRTLLKESEGATQIPPGPPLAKGGDNPMMVGICLPPTVGGALVNLALTLEGIVPVNLNYTASADSLRSALAQCGITTVVTARPFLEKLAGLPEFPGVLYIEDLLAGLTPREKGRAFLKARLLPLRFWARPSAFAADRLATVIFSSGSTGEPKGVMLSHHNILSNLEALRIVFRVTRRDNICSALPFFHSLGFTGTLWLPLLSGFSAVYHTNPLDGEVIARTVREQRSTLLIATPTFLLAYLRKAKKEDFSTLRLVVTGAEKLKSKLADSFEEKFGIRPLEGYGATELSPVISLSLPDVEIDGIRQIGARDGSVGLPVPGVVVKIVDPESGVTLPEGEPGLILVKGPNIMLGYLGKPEKSAEVLRDGWYVSGDIGRLDHSGFLHITDRLARFSKIGGEMIPHGAVEDALHAALGRIGVLAVTSVPDEKRGEKLVVVHTPEAGDASTLYQLLVASDLPNLWKPGRDCYVAVSALPLLGTGKLDLKGVREAALAAAPERETG
;
A
#
# COMPACT_ATOMS: atom_id res chain seq x y z
N MET A 1 4.51 8.14 -3.89
CA MET A 1 4.60 9.46 -4.56
C MET A 1 6.02 10.00 -4.48
N SER A 2 6.37 10.91 -5.39
CA SER A 2 7.65 11.63 -5.48
C SER A 2 8.00 12.31 -4.14
N ALA A 3 9.27 12.26 -3.73
CA ALA A 3 9.80 13.06 -2.64
C ALA A 3 9.65 14.54 -3.01
N SER A 4 8.53 15.16 -2.63
CA SER A 4 8.35 16.60 -2.78
C SER A 4 9.43 17.30 -1.96
N ASN A 5 10.25 18.10 -2.64
CA ASN A 5 11.25 18.99 -2.06
C ASN A 5 10.56 20.05 -1.19
N PHE A 6 10.13 19.69 0.02
CA PHE A 6 9.81 20.68 1.05
C PHE A 6 11.10 21.46 1.34
N ARG A 7 11.09 22.77 1.10
CA ARG A 7 12.20 23.68 1.46
C ARG A 7 12.00 24.08 2.91
N LEU A 8 13.06 23.98 3.73
CA LEU A 8 13.00 24.45 5.11
C LEU A 8 12.66 25.94 5.18
N PRO A 9 11.99 26.41 6.24
CA PRO A 9 11.63 27.80 6.41
C PRO A 9 12.84 28.74 6.31
N ALA A 10 12.66 29.90 5.68
CA ALA A 10 13.72 30.90 5.54
C ALA A 10 14.27 31.38 6.90
N ALA A 11 13.44 31.38 7.95
CA ALA A 11 13.89 31.68 9.32
C ALA A 11 14.94 30.67 9.83
N PHE A 12 14.74 29.37 9.59
CA PHE A 12 15.72 28.35 9.97
C PHE A 12 17.01 28.50 9.16
N THR A 13 16.94 28.74 7.85
CA THR A 13 18.14 28.94 7.02
C THR A 13 19.00 30.10 7.54
N ARG A 14 18.38 31.19 7.99
CA ARG A 14 19.08 32.35 8.54
C ARG A 14 19.70 32.06 9.90
N LEU A 15 19.00 31.32 10.79
CA LEU A 15 19.59 30.79 12.02
C LEU A 15 20.81 29.92 11.72
N ASN A 16 20.70 29.02 10.74
CA ASN A 16 21.74 28.08 10.37
C ASN A 16 23.00 28.78 9.81
N LEU A 17 22.82 29.86 9.06
CA LEU A 17 23.94 30.69 8.60
C LEU A 17 24.54 31.51 9.75
N ALA A 18 23.71 32.13 10.60
CA ALA A 18 24.18 32.92 11.74
C ALA A 18 25.02 32.08 12.73
N GLN A 19 24.60 30.85 13.00
CA GLN A 19 25.33 29.93 13.86
C GLN A 19 26.61 29.40 13.20
N ALA A 20 26.60 29.16 11.88
CA ALA A 20 27.80 28.76 11.14
C ALA A 20 28.86 29.89 11.15
N CYS A 21 28.45 31.16 11.00
CA CYS A 21 29.35 32.29 11.18
C CYS A 21 29.99 32.29 12.58
N GLY A 22 29.19 32.03 13.63
CA GLY A 22 29.71 31.96 15.00
C GLY A 22 30.73 30.85 15.20
N ALA A 23 30.41 29.62 14.79
CA ALA A 23 31.32 28.47 14.91
C ALA A 23 32.62 28.65 14.09
N LEU A 24 32.54 29.31 12.93
CA LEU A 24 33.71 29.66 12.12
C LEU A 24 34.57 30.70 12.84
N ASN A 25 33.94 31.74 13.38
CA ASN A 25 34.62 32.84 14.04
C ASN A 25 35.29 32.41 15.36
N ASP A 26 34.63 31.54 16.13
CA ASP A 26 35.17 30.95 17.35
C ASP A 26 36.53 30.29 17.12
N ASN A 27 36.64 29.49 16.06
CA ASN A 27 37.88 28.78 15.74
C ASN A 27 38.90 29.68 15.06
N LEU A 28 38.45 30.63 14.24
CA LEU A 28 39.30 31.61 13.59
C LEU A 28 40.03 32.50 14.61
N ILE A 29 39.29 33.20 15.47
CA ILE A 29 39.84 34.15 16.45
C ILE A 29 40.74 33.42 17.45
N LYS A 30 40.26 32.32 18.03
CA LYS A 30 41.04 31.52 18.99
C LYS A 30 42.38 31.10 18.40
N LEU A 31 42.40 30.61 17.15
CA LEU A 31 43.63 30.12 16.53
C LEU A 31 44.60 31.26 16.17
N ILE A 32 44.10 32.40 15.69
CA ILE A 32 44.93 33.59 15.46
C ILE A 32 45.54 34.11 16.76
N ILE A 33 44.78 34.12 17.87
CA ILE A 33 45.28 34.48 19.19
C ILE A 33 46.39 33.52 19.63
N VAL A 34 46.20 32.21 19.47
CA VAL A 34 47.23 31.21 19.80
C VAL A 34 48.48 31.42 18.96
N PHE A 35 48.38 31.68 17.65
CA PHE A 35 49.54 31.98 16.81
C PHE A 35 50.29 33.24 17.24
N PHE A 36 49.56 34.32 17.57
CA PHE A 36 50.15 35.54 18.10
C PHE A 36 50.92 35.29 19.41
N LEU A 37 50.30 34.56 20.36
CA LEU A 37 50.92 34.25 21.65
C LEU A 37 52.17 33.37 21.48
N ILE A 38 52.15 32.39 20.58
CA ILE A 38 53.32 31.57 20.24
C ILE A 38 54.43 32.44 19.63
N GLY A 39 54.07 33.37 18.74
CA GLY A 39 55.02 34.33 18.17
C GLY A 39 55.65 35.26 19.23
N HIS A 40 54.91 35.60 20.28
CA HIS A 40 55.36 36.50 21.35
C HIS A 40 56.22 35.82 22.42
N PHE A 41 55.83 34.62 22.89
CA PHE A 41 56.53 33.90 23.96
C PHE A 41 57.55 32.86 23.45
N GLY A 42 57.49 32.53 22.16
CA GLY A 42 58.41 31.59 21.51
C GLY A 42 57.88 30.15 21.47
N ALA A 43 58.43 29.36 20.54
CA ALA A 43 57.95 28.01 20.23
C ALA A 43 58.08 27.00 21.39
N LYS A 44 58.92 27.28 22.40
CA LYS A 44 59.11 26.41 23.58
C LYS A 44 57.86 26.35 24.45
N ASP A 45 57.08 27.42 24.50
CA ASP A 45 55.84 27.51 25.30
C ASP A 45 54.57 27.17 24.51
N ALA A 46 54.70 26.77 23.23
CA ALA A 46 53.57 26.55 22.34
C ALA A 46 52.57 25.51 22.87
N GLY A 47 53.06 24.43 23.50
CA GLY A 47 52.20 23.42 24.14
C GLY A 47 51.39 23.99 25.30
N THR A 48 52.02 24.77 26.17
CA THR A 48 51.37 25.42 27.32
C THR A 48 50.35 26.47 26.87
N ILE A 49 50.69 27.28 25.86
CA ILE A 49 49.80 28.30 25.28
C ILE A 49 48.55 27.67 24.67
N ALA A 50 48.71 26.62 23.87
CA ALA A 50 47.59 25.90 23.27
C ALA A 50 46.70 25.24 24.33
N ALA A 51 47.29 24.67 25.38
CA ALA A 51 46.56 24.07 26.50
C ALA A 51 45.76 25.11 27.31
N LEU A 52 46.38 26.24 27.68
CA LEU A 52 45.72 27.33 28.40
C LEU A 52 44.61 27.99 27.55
N GLY A 53 44.85 28.21 26.26
CA GLY A 53 43.82 28.71 25.34
C GLY A 53 42.63 27.76 25.24
N SER A 54 42.89 26.45 25.15
CA SER A 54 41.82 25.43 25.12
C SER A 54 41.06 25.36 26.45
N ALA A 55 41.75 25.40 27.59
CA ALA A 55 41.14 25.42 28.91
C ALA A 55 40.28 26.67 29.13
N ALA A 56 40.77 27.84 28.74
CA ALA A 56 40.03 29.10 28.79
C ALA A 56 38.74 29.04 27.97
N PHE A 57 38.77 28.41 26.78
CA PHE A 57 37.59 28.26 25.93
C PHE A 57 36.56 27.27 26.50
N VAL A 58 37.00 26.18 27.15
CA VAL A 58 36.11 25.11 27.65
C VAL A 58 35.48 25.45 29.01
N ALA A 59 36.21 26.12 29.90
CA ALA A 59 35.73 26.41 31.26
C ALA A 59 34.33 27.06 31.32
N PRO A 60 33.97 28.04 30.47
CA PRO A 60 32.63 28.64 30.44
C PRO A 60 31.48 27.65 30.26
N PHE A 61 31.66 26.57 29.49
CA PHE A 61 30.61 25.57 29.27
C PHE A 61 30.27 24.78 30.54
N LEU A 62 31.22 24.65 31.47
CA LEU A 62 30.98 24.02 32.77
C LEU A 62 30.34 24.99 33.76
N LEU A 63 30.74 26.26 33.70
CA LEU A 63 30.33 27.30 34.65
C LEU A 63 28.95 27.90 34.34
N PHE A 64 28.64 28.15 33.07
CA PHE A 64 27.50 29.01 32.68
C PHE A 64 26.38 28.31 31.91
N SER A 65 26.51 27.02 31.54
CA SER A 65 25.44 26.32 30.80
C SER A 65 24.09 26.33 31.52
N ALA A 66 24.06 26.25 32.86
CA ALA A 66 22.84 26.22 33.68
C ALA A 66 22.10 27.54 33.57
N LEU A 67 22.85 28.63 33.72
CA LEU A 67 22.35 29.98 33.52
C LEU A 67 21.82 30.13 32.09
N ALA A 68 22.59 29.68 31.10
CA ALA A 68 22.19 29.73 29.68
C ALA A 68 20.86 29.02 29.41
N GLY A 69 20.66 27.81 29.96
CA GLY A 69 19.41 27.05 29.82
C GLY A 69 18.21 27.79 30.42
N SER A 70 18.35 28.29 31.64
CA SER A 70 17.29 29.05 32.31
C SER A 70 16.95 30.37 31.61
N LEU A 71 17.95 31.05 31.04
CA LEU A 71 17.75 32.25 30.21
C LEU A 71 17.02 31.92 28.91
N ALA A 72 17.33 30.80 28.26
CA ALA A 72 16.70 30.36 27.02
C ALA A 72 15.23 29.96 27.20
N ASP A 73 14.82 29.55 28.41
CA ASP A 73 13.42 29.25 28.72
C ASP A 73 12.65 30.49 29.23
N ARG A 74 13.34 31.42 29.93
CA ARG A 74 12.74 32.64 30.49
C ARG A 74 12.50 33.75 29.47
N PHE A 75 13.38 33.89 28.48
CA PHE A 75 13.30 34.94 27.46
C PHE A 75 12.95 34.37 26.08
N PRO A 76 12.34 35.18 25.19
CA PRO A 76 12.21 34.80 23.79
C PRO A 76 13.57 34.43 23.21
N LYS A 77 13.72 33.18 22.75
CA LYS A 77 15.00 32.63 22.26
C LYS A 77 15.60 33.47 21.14
N ASN A 78 14.78 34.06 20.28
CA ASN A 78 15.27 34.97 19.23
C ASN A 78 15.98 36.22 19.80
N ARG A 79 15.45 36.83 20.87
CA ARG A 79 16.09 37.99 21.51
C ARG A 79 17.40 37.62 22.18
N LEU A 80 17.45 36.45 22.82
CA LEU A 80 18.66 35.94 23.43
C LEU A 80 19.75 35.68 22.38
N ILE A 81 19.40 35.04 21.26
CA ILE A 81 20.29 34.80 20.12
C ILE A 81 20.85 36.12 19.57
N ILE A 82 19.99 37.14 19.36
CA ILE A 82 20.43 38.45 18.87
C ILE A 82 21.39 39.13 19.85
N GLY A 83 21.07 39.11 21.15
CA GLY A 83 21.91 39.70 22.20
C GLY A 83 23.29 39.04 22.27
N VAL A 84 23.32 37.71 22.25
CA VAL A 84 24.58 36.93 22.28
C VAL A 84 25.41 37.17 21.01
N LYS A 85 24.79 37.22 19.82
CA LYS A 85 25.51 37.58 18.57
C LYS A 85 26.01 39.03 18.57
N GLY A 86 25.37 39.93 19.30
CA GLY A 86 25.88 41.29 19.53
C GLY A 86 27.13 41.30 20.39
N LEU A 87 27.15 40.48 21.45
CA LEU A 87 28.33 40.28 22.31
C LEU A 87 29.53 39.74 21.53
N GLU A 88 29.31 38.88 20.53
CA GLU A 88 30.37 38.35 19.66
C GLU A 88 31.20 39.45 18.98
N ILE A 89 30.57 40.54 18.55
CA ILE A 89 31.27 41.68 17.93
C ILE A 89 32.20 42.34 18.95
N ALA A 90 31.71 42.57 20.17
CA ALA A 90 32.52 43.16 21.24
C ALA A 90 33.73 42.27 21.59
N ILE A 91 33.53 40.95 21.64
CA ILE A 91 34.61 39.97 21.87
C ILE A 91 35.62 40.01 20.72
N ALA A 92 35.17 40.06 19.47
CA ALA A 92 36.05 40.14 18.32
C ALA A 92 36.86 41.45 18.29
N CYS A 93 36.26 42.59 18.65
CA CYS A 93 36.98 43.85 18.82
C CYS A 93 37.99 43.79 19.97
N LEU A 94 37.66 43.10 21.07
CA LEU A 94 38.58 42.88 22.18
C LEU A 94 39.80 42.05 21.78
N ALA A 95 39.62 41.08 20.87
CA ALA A 95 40.73 40.31 20.29
C ALA A 95 41.72 41.23 19.54
N VAL A 96 41.19 42.12 18.68
CA VAL A 96 41.99 43.10 17.93
C VAL A 96 42.75 44.02 18.89
N LEU A 97 42.07 44.53 19.93
CA LEU A 97 42.67 45.39 20.95
C LEU A 97 43.76 44.65 21.75
N GLY A 98 43.51 43.40 22.13
CA GLY A 98 44.47 42.57 22.89
C GLY A 98 45.76 42.31 22.13
N VAL A 99 45.67 42.11 20.81
CA VAL A 99 46.85 42.01 19.93
C VAL A 99 47.54 43.36 19.80
N ALA A 100 46.79 44.44 19.55
CA ALA A 100 47.36 45.78 19.38
C ALA A 100 48.09 46.29 20.63
N MET A 101 47.60 45.96 21.82
CA MET A 101 48.22 46.30 23.11
C MET A 101 49.30 45.30 23.54
N THR A 102 49.49 44.20 22.78
CA THR A 102 50.38 43.09 23.12
C THR A 102 50.18 42.56 24.55
N GLN A 103 48.91 42.39 24.98
CA GLN A 103 48.55 42.00 26.36
C GLN A 103 48.05 40.55 26.43
N PRO A 104 48.87 39.58 26.87
CA PRO A 104 48.52 38.16 26.89
C PRO A 104 47.30 37.81 27.74
N LEU A 105 47.15 38.43 28.91
CA LEU A 105 46.01 38.19 29.79
C LEU A 105 44.69 38.59 29.13
N LEU A 106 44.69 39.71 28.39
CA LEU A 106 43.52 40.19 27.65
C LEU A 106 43.13 39.22 26.53
N LEU A 107 44.12 38.56 25.92
CA LEU A 107 43.90 37.56 24.88
C LEU A 107 43.33 36.25 25.45
N TYR A 108 43.84 35.74 26.58
CA TYR A 108 43.24 34.59 27.26
C TYR A 108 41.82 34.91 27.79
N LEU A 109 41.60 36.11 28.31
CA LEU A 109 40.27 36.59 28.68
C LEU A 109 39.33 36.63 27.47
N THR A 110 39.82 37.08 26.31
CA THR A 110 39.04 37.08 25.07
C THR A 110 38.63 35.67 24.66
N VAL A 111 39.53 34.70 24.74
CA VAL A 111 39.23 33.28 24.47
C VAL A 111 38.21 32.72 25.48
N PHE A 112 38.30 33.12 26.76
CA PHE A 112 37.29 32.77 27.76
C PHE A 112 35.92 33.39 27.47
N LEU A 113 35.87 34.66 27.06
CA LEU A 113 34.62 35.32 26.68
C LEU A 113 34.01 34.70 25.42
N LEU A 114 34.83 34.25 24.47
CA LEU A 114 34.39 33.49 23.30
C LEU A 114 33.72 32.17 23.71
N GLY A 115 34.29 31.46 24.68
CA GLY A 115 33.65 30.29 25.30
C GLY A 115 32.34 30.64 26.01
N CYS A 116 32.27 31.77 26.72
CA CYS A 116 31.04 32.25 27.38
C CYS A 116 29.92 32.53 26.37
N HIS A 117 30.27 33.20 25.27
CA HIS A 117 29.36 33.43 24.15
C HIS A 117 28.76 32.11 23.66
N SER A 118 29.59 31.11 23.38
CA SER A 118 29.13 29.85 22.80
C SER A 118 28.38 28.97 23.80
N ALA A 119 28.71 29.04 25.09
CA ALA A 119 27.95 28.41 26.18
C ALA A 119 26.54 29.02 26.33
N LEU A 120 26.42 30.35 26.23
CA LEU A 120 25.13 31.06 26.28
C LEU A 120 24.29 30.81 25.01
N PHE A 121 24.95 30.71 23.86
CA PHE A 121 24.29 30.54 22.57
C PHE A 121 23.69 29.15 22.38
N ALA A 122 24.35 28.09 22.85
CA ALA A 122 24.00 26.71 22.50
C ALA A 122 22.57 26.28 22.93
N PRO A 123 22.10 26.51 24.18
CA PRO A 123 20.74 26.13 24.57
C PRO A 123 19.66 26.91 23.80
N ALA A 124 19.92 28.19 23.50
CA ALA A 124 19.01 29.01 22.69
C ALA A 124 18.95 28.53 21.24
N LYS A 125 20.12 28.22 20.65
CA LYS A 125 20.26 27.70 19.28
C LYS A 125 19.47 26.41 19.09
N TYR A 126 19.66 25.41 19.95
CA TYR A 126 18.96 24.13 19.81
C TYR A 126 17.50 24.19 20.28
N GLY A 127 17.20 25.04 21.27
CA GLY A 127 15.85 25.20 21.80
C GLY A 127 14.87 25.86 20.84
N VAL A 128 15.36 26.75 19.96
CA VAL A 128 14.53 27.51 19.02
C VAL A 128 14.19 26.72 17.74
N VAL A 129 14.96 25.67 17.40
CA VAL A 129 14.74 24.91 16.16
C VAL A 129 13.31 24.36 16.06
N PRO A 130 12.73 23.67 17.07
CA PRO A 130 11.36 23.17 16.99
C PRO A 130 10.28 24.28 16.99
N GLU A 131 10.65 25.53 17.29
CA GLU A 131 9.75 26.69 17.21
C GLU A 131 9.76 27.29 15.79
N LEU A 132 10.85 27.07 15.02
CA LEU A 132 11.00 27.57 13.65
C LEU A 132 10.61 26.55 12.57
N VAL A 133 10.71 25.25 12.87
CA VAL A 133 10.39 24.17 11.93
C VAL A 133 9.35 23.23 12.51
N GLY A 134 8.50 22.66 11.65
CA GLY A 134 7.53 21.66 12.08
C GLY A 134 8.19 20.39 12.63
N ARG A 135 7.46 19.62 13.45
CA ARG A 135 7.93 18.32 13.98
C ARG A 135 8.48 17.40 12.88
N GLU A 136 7.88 17.46 11.69
CA GLU A 136 8.26 16.61 10.54
C GLU A 136 9.60 16.98 9.89
N GLU A 137 10.08 18.21 10.11
CA GLU A 137 11.30 18.72 9.48
C GLU A 137 12.49 18.73 10.45
N LEU A 138 12.27 18.34 11.69
CA LEU A 138 13.23 18.48 12.78
C LEU A 138 14.53 17.72 12.54
N SER A 139 14.45 16.50 12.00
CA SER A 139 15.65 15.71 11.68
C SER A 139 16.46 16.34 10.55
N ARG A 140 15.80 16.97 9.57
CA ARG A 140 16.47 17.64 8.45
C ARG A 140 17.08 18.98 8.89
N ALA A 141 16.38 19.73 9.72
CA ALA A 141 16.92 20.94 10.34
C ALA A 141 18.20 20.61 11.13
N ASN A 142 18.16 19.61 12.02
CA ASN A 142 19.34 19.18 12.77
C ASN A 142 20.47 18.67 11.86
N SER A 143 20.16 17.96 10.77
CA SER A 143 21.19 17.54 9.81
C SER A 143 22.00 18.70 9.21
N LEU A 144 21.33 19.79 8.84
CA LEU A 144 21.99 20.97 8.27
C LEU A 144 22.70 21.80 9.32
N LEU A 145 22.15 21.84 10.54
CA LEU A 145 22.77 22.49 11.69
C LEU A 145 24.09 21.82 12.06
N GLU A 146 24.10 20.50 12.21
CA GLU A 146 25.32 19.75 12.50
C GLU A 146 26.33 19.85 11.34
N MET A 147 25.90 19.60 10.09
CA MET A 147 26.78 19.72 8.92
C MET A 147 27.44 21.10 8.83
N SER A 148 26.66 22.17 8.94
CA SER A 148 27.20 23.53 8.84
C SER A 148 28.11 23.91 10.00
N THR A 149 27.86 23.38 11.21
CA THR A 149 28.74 23.56 12.37
C THR A 149 30.12 22.97 12.11
N PHE A 150 30.20 21.71 11.67
CA PHE A 150 31.50 21.06 11.42
C PHE A 150 32.25 21.66 10.23
N VAL A 151 31.54 22.01 9.15
CA VAL A 151 32.15 22.72 8.01
C VAL A 151 32.68 24.08 8.45
N ALA A 152 31.95 24.81 9.30
CA ALA A 152 32.39 26.09 9.84
C ALA A 152 33.63 25.97 10.75
N ILE A 153 33.68 24.96 11.63
CA ILE A 153 34.84 24.69 12.50
C ILE A 153 36.10 24.46 11.66
N VAL A 154 36.02 23.60 10.64
CA VAL A 154 37.16 23.33 9.73
C VAL A 154 37.52 24.54 8.90
N GLY A 155 36.52 25.24 8.37
CA GLY A 155 36.72 26.48 7.62
C GLY A 155 37.46 27.53 8.44
N GLY A 156 37.05 27.77 9.69
CA GLY A 156 37.71 28.74 10.57
C GLY A 156 39.14 28.35 10.93
N THR A 157 39.37 27.05 11.21
CA THR A 157 40.70 26.51 11.51
C THR A 157 41.65 26.64 10.31
N ALA A 158 41.16 26.37 9.09
CA ALA A 158 41.95 26.48 7.86
C ALA A 158 42.18 27.94 7.43
N LEU A 159 41.19 28.82 7.67
CA LEU A 159 41.25 30.23 7.28
C LEU A 159 42.21 31.05 8.16
N ALA A 160 42.39 30.68 9.43
CA ALA A 160 43.28 31.38 10.36
C ALA A 160 44.73 31.55 9.85
N PRO A 161 45.47 30.49 9.49
CA PRO A 161 46.84 30.65 8.99
C PRO A 161 46.88 31.41 7.66
N PHE A 162 45.89 31.21 6.77
CA PHE A 162 45.80 31.91 5.49
C PHE A 162 45.63 33.43 5.68
N LEU A 163 44.75 33.86 6.58
CA LEU A 163 44.53 35.28 6.84
C LEU A 163 45.73 35.94 7.51
N VAL A 164 46.43 35.25 8.41
CA VAL A 164 47.68 35.75 8.99
C VAL A 164 48.76 35.92 7.92
N GLN A 165 48.88 34.96 7.00
CA GLN A 165 49.82 35.06 5.88
C GLN A 165 49.44 36.18 4.89
N PHE A 166 48.17 36.29 4.53
CA PHE A 166 47.65 37.34 3.64
C PHE A 166 47.84 38.74 4.24
N ALA A 167 47.69 38.85 5.56
CA ALA A 167 47.96 40.08 6.31
C ALA A 167 49.47 40.35 6.51
N ALA A 168 50.37 39.60 5.85
CA ALA A 168 51.82 39.71 5.99
C ALA A 168 52.31 39.64 7.45
N GLY A 169 51.68 38.77 8.27
CA GLY A 169 52.03 38.57 9.68
C GLY A 169 51.42 39.59 10.65
N ARG A 170 50.58 40.52 10.16
CA ARG A 170 49.88 41.51 10.99
C ARG A 170 48.58 40.93 11.56
N TYR A 171 48.69 40.34 12.74
CA TYR A 171 47.61 39.63 13.42
C TYR A 171 46.35 40.50 13.66
N GLU A 172 46.52 41.80 13.89
CA GLU A 172 45.42 42.74 14.06
C GLU A 172 44.56 42.87 12.80
N MET A 173 45.18 42.87 11.61
CA MET A 173 44.46 42.93 10.34
C MET A 173 43.74 41.61 10.03
N ALA A 174 44.34 40.48 10.41
CA ALA A 174 43.70 39.17 10.28
C ALA A 174 42.45 39.06 11.17
N LEU A 175 42.48 39.62 12.39
CA LEU A 175 41.35 39.62 13.33
C LEU A 175 40.18 40.52 12.91
N LEU A 176 40.41 41.55 12.07
CA LEU A 176 39.32 42.35 11.49
C LEU A 176 38.35 41.52 10.65
N ALA A 177 38.83 40.43 10.02
CA ALA A 177 37.95 39.49 9.33
C ALA A 177 36.97 38.82 10.31
N GLY A 178 37.41 38.50 11.54
CA GLY A 178 36.55 37.95 12.58
C GLY A 178 35.46 38.93 13.05
N VAL A 179 35.79 40.23 13.11
CA VAL A 179 34.79 41.28 13.37
C VAL A 179 33.75 41.34 12.25
N ALA A 180 34.19 41.31 10.98
CA ALA A 180 33.28 41.30 9.84
C ALA A 180 32.35 40.08 9.84
N ILE A 181 32.89 38.89 10.14
CA ILE A 181 32.10 37.64 10.25
C ILE A 181 31.07 37.75 11.40
N ALA A 182 31.44 38.32 12.55
CA ALA A 182 30.53 38.54 13.67
C ALA A 182 29.37 39.50 13.28
N VAL A 183 29.67 40.58 12.55
CA VAL A 183 28.66 41.53 12.05
C VAL A 183 27.67 40.85 11.10
N VAL A 184 28.16 40.05 10.15
CA VAL A 184 27.29 39.27 9.24
C VAL A 184 26.41 38.30 10.05
N GLY A 185 26.99 37.62 11.03
CA GLY A 185 26.25 36.73 11.93
C GLY A 185 25.12 37.44 12.69
N LEU A 186 25.35 38.67 13.18
CA LEU A 186 24.33 39.48 13.84
C LEU A 186 23.23 39.92 12.88
N LEU A 187 23.58 40.39 11.67
CA LEU A 187 22.58 40.80 10.66
C LEU A 187 21.64 39.66 10.30
N LEU A 188 22.18 38.44 10.14
CA LEU A 188 21.39 37.24 9.91
C LEU A 188 20.46 36.93 11.11
N ALA A 189 20.96 37.04 12.34
CA ALA A 189 20.19 36.77 13.56
C ALA A 189 19.06 37.78 13.80
N ARG A 190 19.26 39.07 13.50
CA ARG A 190 18.23 40.14 13.68
C ARG A 190 16.97 39.91 12.87
N SER A 191 17.08 39.12 11.81
CA SER A 191 15.98 38.82 10.89
C SER A 191 15.09 37.65 11.35
N LEU A 192 15.40 37.04 12.51
CA LEU A 192 14.62 35.94 13.08
C LEU A 192 13.26 36.41 13.63
N PRO A 193 12.19 35.65 13.40
CA PRO A 193 10.87 35.98 13.93
C PRO A 193 10.85 35.94 15.46
N THR A 194 9.89 36.64 16.06
CA THR A 194 9.63 36.57 17.51
C THR A 194 9.17 35.17 17.91
N THR A 195 9.79 34.62 18.95
CA THR A 195 9.47 33.28 19.46
C THR A 195 8.76 33.36 20.81
N PRO A 196 7.93 32.37 21.16
CA PRO A 196 7.19 32.36 22.41
C PRO A 196 8.13 32.25 23.63
N VAL A 197 7.67 32.76 24.78
CA VAL A 197 8.31 32.52 26.07
C VAL A 197 7.92 31.14 26.58
N ALA A 198 8.90 30.36 27.03
CA ALA A 198 8.69 28.96 27.40
C ALA A 198 8.28 28.77 28.87
N GLY A 199 8.77 29.57 29.82
CA GLY A 199 8.38 29.42 31.23
C GLY A 199 8.78 30.56 32.17
N HIS A 200 8.19 30.57 33.38
CA HIS A 200 8.38 31.58 34.44
C HIS A 200 9.18 31.05 35.65
N ARG A 201 10.19 30.20 35.41
CA ARG A 201 10.99 29.57 36.47
C ARG A 201 12.13 30.49 36.98
N PRO A 202 12.60 30.30 38.23
CA PRO A 202 13.73 31.04 38.78
C PRO A 202 15.03 30.73 38.02
N LEU A 203 15.94 31.71 37.95
CA LEU A 203 17.22 31.55 37.26
C LEU A 203 18.11 30.52 37.99
N ALA A 204 18.66 29.59 37.22
CA ALA A 204 19.57 28.57 37.72
C ALA A 204 21.02 29.06 37.62
N VAL A 205 21.50 29.72 38.68
CA VAL A 205 22.85 30.34 38.69
C VAL A 205 23.94 29.36 39.14
N SER A 206 23.59 28.29 39.86
CA SER A 206 24.55 27.31 40.35
C SER A 206 24.77 26.16 39.36
N PRO A 207 26.03 25.73 39.12
CA PRO A 207 26.35 24.50 38.39
C PRO A 207 25.72 23.23 39.01
N LEU A 208 25.32 23.23 40.28
CA LEU A 208 24.65 22.07 40.89
C LEU A 208 23.22 21.84 40.34
N SER A 209 22.66 22.80 39.62
CA SER A 209 21.32 22.70 39.02
C SER A 209 21.24 21.68 37.87
N TYR A 210 22.35 21.35 37.20
CA TYR A 210 22.35 20.31 36.15
C TYR A 210 21.95 18.95 36.70
N TRP A 211 22.48 18.58 37.88
CA TRP A 211 22.16 17.31 38.53
C TRP A 211 20.69 17.22 38.93
N ARG A 212 20.08 18.34 39.34
CA ARG A 212 18.64 18.42 39.60
C ARG A 212 17.83 18.18 38.32
N THR A 213 18.26 18.78 37.21
CA THR A 213 17.64 18.59 35.89
C THR A 213 17.73 17.13 35.47
N MET A 214 18.92 16.52 35.52
CA MET A 214 19.13 15.10 35.19
C MET A 214 18.33 14.16 36.10
N TYR A 215 18.26 14.43 37.40
CA TYR A 215 17.46 13.64 38.35
C TYR A 215 15.96 13.72 38.02
N SER A 216 15.46 14.89 37.62
CA SER A 216 14.05 15.03 37.22
C SER A 216 13.69 14.20 35.99
N LEU A 217 14.67 13.94 35.12
CA LEU A 217 14.51 13.14 33.89
C LEU A 217 14.60 11.62 34.13
N ARG A 218 14.84 11.14 35.36
CA ARG A 218 15.00 9.70 35.66
C ARG A 218 13.81 8.82 35.26
N HIS A 219 12.62 9.42 35.14
CA HIS A 219 11.40 8.72 34.72
C HIS A 219 11.29 8.60 33.18
N ASP A 220 12.04 9.40 32.42
CA ASP A 220 12.16 9.28 30.96
C ASP A 220 13.55 8.72 30.60
N GLY A 221 13.69 7.40 30.76
CA GLY A 221 14.94 6.69 30.46
C GLY A 221 15.41 6.85 29.01
N TYR A 222 14.51 7.15 28.06
CA TYR A 222 14.86 7.36 26.66
C TYR A 222 15.53 8.71 26.44
N LEU A 223 14.96 9.78 27.03
CA LEU A 223 15.56 11.11 26.96
C LEU A 223 16.93 11.12 27.66
N LEU A 224 17.06 10.47 28.82
CA LEU A 224 18.35 10.30 29.48
C LEU A 224 19.36 9.57 28.61
N LEU A 225 18.98 8.45 27.99
CA LEU A 225 19.89 7.72 27.12
C LEU A 225 20.30 8.55 25.89
N ALA A 226 19.39 9.34 25.33
CA ALA A 226 19.71 10.22 24.21
C ALA A 226 20.72 11.31 24.62
N ILE A 227 20.55 11.90 25.81
CA ILE A 227 21.49 12.87 26.39
C ILE A 227 22.86 12.22 26.64
N SER A 228 22.89 11.02 27.23
CA SER A 228 24.13 10.26 27.43
C SER A 228 24.80 9.89 26.11
N GLY A 229 24.02 9.53 25.07
CA GLY A 229 24.53 9.27 23.73
C GLY A 229 25.16 10.52 23.09
N ALA A 230 24.51 11.68 23.18
CA ALA A 230 25.08 12.93 22.71
C ALA A 230 26.38 13.31 23.44
N ALA A 231 26.46 13.04 24.75
CA ALA A 231 27.68 13.25 25.51
C ALA A 231 28.80 12.28 25.12
N TYR A 232 28.47 11.01 24.89
CA TYR A 232 29.42 10.03 24.38
C TYR A 232 29.95 10.40 22.99
N PHE A 233 29.11 10.96 22.12
CA PHE A 233 29.55 11.48 20.83
C PHE A 233 30.63 12.56 20.97
N LEU A 234 30.46 13.52 21.87
CA LEU A 234 31.47 14.56 22.06
C LEU A 234 32.76 13.98 22.67
N PHE A 235 32.66 12.98 23.56
CA PHE A 235 33.82 12.21 24.02
C PHE A 235 34.57 11.56 22.85
N VAL A 236 33.87 10.85 21.96
CA VAL A 236 34.44 10.20 20.76
C VAL A 236 35.09 11.24 19.83
N GLY A 237 34.42 12.37 19.61
CA GLY A 237 34.91 13.46 18.78
C GLY A 237 36.18 14.10 19.35
N ALA A 238 36.20 14.43 20.64
CA ALA A 238 37.36 14.98 21.33
C ALA A 238 38.53 13.99 21.36
N PHE A 239 38.26 12.71 21.60
CA PHE A 239 39.26 11.64 21.51
C PHE A 239 39.90 11.60 20.12
N CYS A 240 39.08 11.58 19.08
CA CYS A 240 39.54 11.56 17.70
C CYS A 240 40.36 12.83 17.37
N GLN A 241 39.87 14.00 17.77
CA GLN A 241 40.54 15.28 17.57
C GLN A 241 41.95 15.31 18.20
N LEU A 242 42.10 14.78 19.41
CA LEU A 242 43.38 14.78 20.13
C LEU A 242 44.33 13.67 19.66
N ASN A 243 43.81 12.54 19.18
CA ASN A 243 44.61 11.37 18.84
C ASN A 243 45.00 11.25 17.35
N LEU A 244 44.28 11.92 16.43
CA LEU A 244 44.56 11.84 14.99
C LEU A 244 45.92 12.43 14.59
N LEU A 245 46.34 13.53 15.23
CA LEU A 245 47.62 14.16 14.93
C LEU A 245 48.80 13.28 15.38
N PRO A 246 48.87 12.78 16.64
CA PRO A 246 49.84 11.76 17.03
C PRO A 246 49.81 10.50 16.16
N TYR A 247 48.61 10.06 15.76
CA TYR A 247 48.44 8.90 14.88
C TYR A 247 49.10 9.10 13.50
N GLY A 248 48.85 10.25 12.85
CA GLY A 248 49.46 10.56 11.54
C GLY A 248 50.99 10.60 11.61
N MET A 249 51.54 11.16 12.68
CA MET A 249 52.99 11.24 12.88
C MET A 249 53.60 9.85 13.20
N SER A 250 53.02 9.10 14.13
CA SER A 250 53.63 7.86 14.63
C SER A 250 53.36 6.62 13.76
N ARG A 251 52.21 6.57 13.06
CA ARG A 251 51.81 5.40 12.25
C ARG A 251 52.02 5.60 10.75
N LEU A 252 51.87 6.82 10.24
CA LEU A 252 52.02 7.12 8.81
C LEU A 252 53.34 7.83 8.48
N GLY A 253 54.12 8.27 9.47
CA GLY A 253 55.38 9.00 9.25
C GLY A 253 55.18 10.36 8.60
N LEU A 254 53.98 10.96 8.74
CA LEU A 254 53.63 12.25 8.14
C LEU A 254 54.20 13.42 8.95
N SER A 255 54.45 14.55 8.28
CA SER A 255 54.70 15.82 8.98
C SER A 255 53.49 16.24 9.81
N GLN A 256 53.69 17.18 10.73
CA GLN A 256 52.61 17.75 11.53
C GLN A 256 51.54 18.42 10.63
N GLU A 257 51.94 19.12 9.56
CA GLU A 257 50.98 19.74 8.64
C GLU A 257 50.22 18.69 7.82
N GLN A 258 50.92 17.67 7.31
CA GLN A 258 50.32 16.58 6.54
C GLN A 258 49.32 15.76 7.37
N SER A 259 49.63 15.53 8.64
CA SER A 259 48.72 14.85 9.58
C SER A 259 47.42 15.65 9.79
N GLY A 260 47.44 16.96 9.56
CA GLY A 260 46.26 17.83 9.62
C GLY A 260 45.16 17.47 8.61
N TYR A 261 45.50 16.84 7.47
CA TYR A 261 44.51 16.41 6.48
C TYR A 261 43.52 15.36 7.01
N LEU A 262 43.91 14.59 8.04
CA LEU A 262 43.02 13.63 8.68
C LEU A 262 41.82 14.32 9.35
N PHE A 263 42.00 15.53 9.88
CA PHE A 263 40.89 16.31 10.46
C PHE A 263 39.89 16.76 9.41
N VAL A 264 40.37 17.14 8.23
CA VAL A 264 39.53 17.53 7.10
C VAL A 264 38.69 16.33 6.64
N ALA A 265 39.30 15.15 6.51
CA ALA A 265 38.60 13.92 6.17
C ALA A 265 37.51 13.57 7.20
N ALA A 266 37.83 13.67 8.50
CA ALA A 266 36.86 13.42 9.58
C ALA A 266 35.67 14.38 9.49
N ALA A 267 35.91 15.67 9.34
CA ALA A 267 34.85 16.68 9.32
C ALA A 267 33.96 16.62 8.07
N LEU A 268 34.55 16.40 6.88
CA LEU A 268 33.78 16.14 5.66
C LEU A 268 32.93 14.88 5.81
N GLY A 269 33.49 13.84 6.45
CA GLY A 269 32.77 12.64 6.82
C GLY A 269 31.56 12.96 7.70
N ILE A 270 31.74 13.73 8.78
CA ILE A 270 30.64 14.14 9.69
C ILE A 270 29.55 14.91 8.95
N GLY A 271 29.94 15.86 8.08
CA GLY A 271 28.99 16.61 7.26
C GLY A 271 28.19 15.71 6.32
N LEU A 272 28.84 14.78 5.64
CA LEU A 272 28.16 13.81 4.76
C LEU A 272 27.26 12.86 5.56
N GLY A 273 27.73 12.36 6.70
CA GLY A 273 26.97 11.53 7.62
C GLY A 273 25.72 12.23 8.15
N ALA A 274 25.83 13.51 8.50
CA ALA A 274 24.70 14.31 8.95
C ALA A 274 23.64 14.46 7.84
N LEU A 275 24.06 14.76 6.60
CA LEU A 275 23.16 14.83 5.45
C LEU A 275 22.49 13.48 5.14
N LEU A 276 23.23 12.37 5.26
CA LEU A 276 22.70 11.03 5.12
C LEU A 276 21.67 10.72 6.20
N ALA A 277 21.93 11.08 7.46
CA ALA A 277 20.97 10.93 8.56
C ALA A 277 19.66 11.67 8.25
N GLY A 278 19.73 12.94 7.83
CA GLY A 278 18.56 13.72 7.43
C GLY A 278 17.74 13.07 6.31
N ARG A 279 18.41 12.46 5.32
CA ARG A 279 17.73 11.71 4.25
C ARG A 279 17.12 10.39 4.73
N LEU A 280 17.83 9.65 5.57
CA LEU A 280 17.38 8.35 6.06
C LEU A 280 16.17 8.49 6.98
N SER A 281 16.16 9.53 7.81
CA SER A 281 15.09 9.84 8.77
C SER A 281 13.81 10.37 8.11
N GLY A 282 13.89 10.95 6.92
CA GLY A 282 12.70 11.34 6.15
C GLY A 282 11.86 12.42 6.87
N ARG A 283 10.56 12.16 7.08
CA ARG A 283 9.63 13.10 7.73
C ARG A 283 9.65 13.00 9.26
N THR A 284 10.46 12.14 9.88
CA THR A 284 10.44 11.95 11.34
C THR A 284 11.79 11.62 11.93
N VAL A 285 11.90 11.71 13.26
CA VAL A 285 13.16 11.40 13.96
C VAL A 285 13.32 9.88 14.05
N GLU A 286 14.16 9.32 13.17
CA GLU A 286 14.39 7.88 13.10
C GLU A 286 15.60 7.43 13.94
N PHE A 287 15.32 6.97 15.18
CA PHE A 287 16.33 6.38 16.08
C PHE A 287 17.08 5.18 15.50
N GLY A 288 16.47 4.48 14.55
CA GLY A 288 17.07 3.33 13.90
C GLY A 288 18.40 3.62 13.20
N VAL A 289 18.70 4.89 12.93
CA VAL A 289 19.98 5.31 12.32
C VAL A 289 21.14 5.28 13.33
N VAL A 290 20.87 5.49 14.63
CA VAL A 290 21.90 5.58 15.68
C VAL A 290 22.74 4.30 15.80
N PRO A 291 22.16 3.07 15.82
CA PRO A 291 22.96 1.84 15.82
C PRO A 291 23.88 1.67 14.61
N ILE A 292 23.50 2.20 13.43
CA ILE A 292 24.35 2.16 12.23
C ILE A 292 25.58 3.04 12.46
N GLY A 293 25.36 4.26 12.95
CA GLY A 293 26.44 5.16 13.32
C GLY A 293 27.35 4.54 14.38
N ALA A 294 26.79 3.90 15.40
CA ALA A 294 27.57 3.25 16.46
C ALA A 294 28.40 2.07 15.95
N ALA A 295 27.82 1.20 15.10
CA ALA A 295 28.53 0.08 14.48
C ALA A 295 29.64 0.57 13.53
N GLY A 296 29.36 1.62 12.75
CA GLY A 296 30.35 2.23 11.87
C GLY A 296 31.50 2.89 12.62
N LEU A 297 31.23 3.56 13.75
CA LEU A 297 32.26 4.11 14.64
C LEU A 297 33.15 3.00 15.22
N CYS A 298 32.54 1.92 15.70
CA CYS A 298 33.23 0.76 16.22
C CYS A 298 34.15 0.13 15.15
N ALA A 299 33.60 -0.16 13.97
CA ALA A 299 34.34 -0.79 12.88
C ALA A 299 35.49 0.10 12.38
N SER A 300 35.25 1.41 12.23
CA SER A 300 36.27 2.36 11.79
C SER A 300 37.38 2.53 12.83
N ALA A 301 37.04 2.54 14.13
CA ALA A 301 38.02 2.60 15.21
C ALA A 301 38.95 1.38 15.22
N PHE A 302 38.40 0.16 15.03
CA PHE A 302 39.22 -1.05 14.87
C PHE A 302 40.07 -1.02 13.59
N ALA A 303 39.49 -0.55 12.47
CA ALA A 303 40.19 -0.47 11.20
C ALA A 303 41.41 0.47 11.25
N LEU A 304 41.37 1.56 12.03
CA LEU A 304 42.51 2.46 12.22
C LEU A 304 43.71 1.77 12.89
N HIS A 305 43.50 0.69 13.64
CA HIS A 305 44.61 -0.11 14.16
C HIS A 305 45.00 -1.25 13.22
N ALA A 306 43.99 -1.97 12.71
CA ALA A 306 44.17 -3.28 12.08
C ALA A 306 44.58 -3.22 10.60
N LEU A 307 44.21 -2.15 9.88
CA LEU A 307 44.53 -2.02 8.46
C LEU A 307 45.95 -1.46 8.24
N PRO A 308 46.58 -1.79 7.10
CA PRO A 308 47.89 -1.24 6.76
C PRO A 308 47.89 0.30 6.78
N PRO A 309 48.92 0.93 7.37
CA PRO A 309 49.01 2.38 7.51
C PRO A 309 49.41 3.04 6.17
N HIS A 310 48.51 3.01 5.20
CA HIS A 310 48.62 3.76 3.95
C HIS A 310 47.69 4.97 3.99
N LEU A 311 48.20 6.15 3.60
CA LEU A 311 47.48 7.41 3.69
C LEU A 311 46.07 7.38 3.03
N PRO A 312 45.86 6.85 1.81
CA PRO A 312 44.52 6.77 1.22
C PRO A 312 43.55 5.89 2.02
N THR A 313 44.04 4.76 2.54
CA THR A 313 43.26 3.84 3.37
C THR A 313 42.85 4.52 4.68
N VAL A 314 43.78 5.19 5.36
CA VAL A 314 43.48 5.92 6.60
C VAL A 314 42.51 7.06 6.35
N LEU A 315 42.70 7.85 5.28
CA LEU A 315 41.77 8.92 4.92
C LEU A 315 40.35 8.39 4.69
N LEU A 316 40.21 7.24 4.01
CA LEU A 316 38.92 6.58 3.81
C LEU A 316 38.31 6.12 5.16
N VAL A 317 39.09 5.47 6.02
CA VAL A 317 38.62 4.99 7.32
C VAL A 317 38.23 6.16 8.24
N VAL A 318 39.00 7.25 8.25
CA VAL A 318 38.69 8.46 9.01
C VAL A 318 37.44 9.15 8.45
N ALA A 319 37.26 9.17 7.13
CA ALA A 319 36.02 9.67 6.52
C ALA A 319 34.81 8.79 6.89
N LEU A 320 34.94 7.46 6.90
CA LEU A 320 33.90 6.52 7.35
C LEU A 320 33.58 6.69 8.85
N PHE A 321 34.60 6.92 9.68
CA PHE A 321 34.44 7.27 11.08
C PHE A 321 33.62 8.55 11.24
N GLY A 322 33.94 9.57 10.42
CA GLY A 322 33.17 10.82 10.35
C GLY A 322 31.72 10.61 9.89
N ILE A 323 31.49 9.85 8.82
CA ILE A 323 30.13 9.53 8.33
C ILE A 323 29.32 8.86 9.43
N SER A 324 29.93 7.90 10.13
CA SER A 324 29.31 7.17 11.23
C SER A 324 28.98 8.08 12.41
N SER A 325 29.88 9.03 12.70
CA SER A 325 29.67 10.12 13.68
C SER A 325 28.43 10.96 13.35
N GLY A 326 28.27 11.41 12.10
CA GLY A 326 27.10 12.19 11.67
C GLY A 326 25.78 11.41 11.72
N LEU A 327 25.81 10.12 11.35
CA LEU A 327 24.67 9.20 11.48
C LEU A 327 24.24 8.98 12.94
N PHE A 328 25.19 9.04 13.87
CA PHE A 328 24.96 8.83 15.29
C PHE A 328 24.33 10.06 15.98
N ILE A 329 24.88 11.26 15.77
CA ILE A 329 24.49 12.45 16.56
C ILE A 329 23.18 13.12 16.11
N VAL A 330 22.91 13.17 14.80
CA VAL A 330 21.76 13.92 14.27
C VAL A 330 20.41 13.42 14.81
N PRO A 331 20.12 12.10 14.82
CA PRO A 331 18.86 11.60 15.37
C PRO A 331 18.74 11.86 16.88
N LEU A 332 19.84 11.78 17.63
CA LEU A 332 19.87 12.02 19.07
C LEU A 332 19.50 13.48 19.38
N GLN A 333 20.12 14.44 18.68
CA GLN A 333 19.83 15.86 18.87
C GLN A 333 18.40 16.21 18.50
N ALA A 334 17.91 15.70 17.37
CA ALA A 334 16.53 15.90 16.96
C ALA A 334 15.54 15.32 17.98
N PHE A 335 15.87 14.19 18.62
CA PHE A 335 15.02 13.61 19.65
C PHE A 335 15.02 14.36 20.96
N ILE A 336 16.20 14.79 21.43
CA ILE A 336 16.29 15.59 22.67
C ILE A 336 15.38 16.82 22.50
N GLN A 337 15.41 17.47 21.33
CA GLN A 337 14.54 18.60 21.02
C GLN A 337 13.04 18.22 20.96
N LEU A 338 12.71 17.09 20.32
CA LEU A 338 11.33 16.64 20.16
C LEU A 338 10.68 16.23 21.49
N ARG A 339 11.42 15.50 22.32
CA ARG A 339 10.95 14.89 23.57
C ARG A 339 10.99 15.86 24.75
N SER A 340 11.85 16.87 24.70
CA SER A 340 11.93 17.89 25.74
C SER A 340 10.65 18.73 25.82
N PRO A 341 10.01 18.82 27.01
CA PRO A 341 8.90 19.73 27.25
C PRO A 341 9.22 21.16 26.84
N ALA A 342 8.24 21.86 26.27
CA ALA A 342 8.46 23.21 25.76
C ALA A 342 8.86 24.20 26.87
N ASP A 343 8.42 23.98 28.11
CA ASP A 343 8.64 24.85 29.27
C ASP A 343 10.04 24.75 29.90
N ARG A 344 10.80 23.72 29.52
CA ARG A 344 12.13 23.40 30.09
C ARG A 344 13.15 22.94 29.04
N ARG A 345 12.89 23.24 27.77
CA ARG A 345 13.74 22.73 26.68
C ARG A 345 15.15 23.29 26.78
N GLY A 346 15.30 24.57 27.13
CA GLY A 346 16.59 25.22 27.33
C GLY A 346 17.40 24.59 28.46
N GLU A 347 16.78 24.34 29.62
CA GLU A 347 17.40 23.65 30.75
C GLU A 347 17.90 22.23 30.37
N ILE A 348 17.10 21.46 29.64
CA ILE A 348 17.48 20.11 29.21
C ILE A 348 18.64 20.16 28.20
N GLN A 349 18.61 21.10 27.25
CA GLN A 349 19.70 21.31 26.30
C GLN A 349 20.99 21.75 26.98
N ALA A 350 20.90 22.60 28.01
CA ALA A 350 22.02 23.00 28.83
C ALA A 350 22.63 21.82 29.60
N ALA A 351 21.80 20.98 30.22
CA ALA A 351 22.28 19.77 30.91
C ALA A 351 22.96 18.80 29.94
N ALA A 352 22.41 18.63 28.73
CA ALA A 352 23.02 17.82 27.69
C ALA A 352 24.38 18.38 27.22
N SER A 353 24.48 19.70 27.04
CA SER A 353 25.73 20.37 26.67
C SER A 353 26.78 20.23 27.77
N PHE A 354 26.41 20.45 29.03
CA PHE A 354 27.29 20.25 30.18
C PHE A 354 27.86 18.84 30.23
N LEU A 355 27.01 17.81 30.12
CA LEU A 355 27.46 16.41 30.14
C LEU A 355 28.37 16.09 28.94
N SER A 356 28.10 16.70 27.78
CA SER A 356 28.94 16.53 26.60
C SER A 356 30.34 17.08 26.81
N TRP A 357 30.48 18.28 27.37
CA TRP A 357 31.79 18.88 27.66
C TRP A 357 32.54 18.15 28.77
N LEU A 358 31.83 17.59 29.75
CA LEU A 358 32.42 16.65 30.71
C LEU A 358 32.96 15.40 30.01
N GLY A 359 32.25 14.89 29.00
CA GLY A 359 32.72 13.83 28.11
C GLY A 359 34.00 14.23 27.35
N ALA A 360 34.07 15.44 26.78
CA ALA A 360 35.27 15.92 26.10
C ALA A 360 36.50 15.97 27.03
N LEU A 361 36.31 16.44 28.27
CA LEU A 361 37.36 16.41 29.30
C LEU A 361 37.78 14.99 29.64
N GLY A 362 36.81 14.07 29.81
CA GLY A 362 37.08 12.66 30.03
C GLY A 362 37.91 12.02 28.92
N ALA A 363 37.68 12.40 27.65
CA ALA A 363 38.48 11.94 26.52
C ALA A 363 39.92 12.45 26.58
N SER A 364 40.12 13.72 26.93
CA SER A 364 41.45 14.30 27.13
C SER A 364 42.21 13.63 28.28
N THR A 365 41.54 13.38 29.41
CA THR A 365 42.14 12.67 30.55
C THR A 365 42.50 11.24 30.19
N LEU A 366 41.62 10.53 29.47
CA LEU A 366 41.89 9.17 29.02
C LEU A 366 43.11 9.13 28.09
N LEU A 367 43.19 10.01 27.10
CA LEU A 367 44.34 10.05 26.20
C LEU A 367 45.65 10.42 26.91
N TRP A 368 45.61 11.35 27.86
CA TRP A 368 46.77 11.66 28.68
C TRP A 368 47.26 10.44 29.48
N LEU A 369 46.35 9.66 30.08
CA LEU A 369 46.69 8.41 30.78
C LEU A 369 47.28 7.35 29.83
N LEU A 370 46.67 7.20 28.66
CA LEU A 370 47.09 6.22 27.66
C LEU A 370 48.46 6.57 27.08
N ALA A 371 48.67 7.81 26.66
CA ALA A 371 49.90 8.25 26.00
C ALA A 371 51.06 8.47 26.98
N GLY A 372 50.78 8.90 28.22
CA GLY A 372 51.79 9.16 29.24
C GLY A 372 52.14 7.91 30.05
N PRO A 373 51.48 7.67 31.21
CA PRO A 373 51.80 6.53 32.09
C PRO A 373 51.77 5.15 31.43
N MET A 374 50.82 4.91 30.51
CA MET A 374 50.61 3.58 29.92
C MET A 374 51.34 3.36 28.59
N GLN A 375 51.94 4.41 28.01
CA GLN A 375 52.67 4.39 26.72
C GLN A 375 51.95 3.65 25.58
N VAL A 376 50.62 3.73 25.54
CA VAL A 376 49.77 3.08 24.54
C VAL A 376 49.88 3.85 23.22
N SER A 377 50.21 3.14 22.13
CA SER A 377 50.29 3.76 20.80
C SER A 377 48.96 4.39 20.35
N PRO A 378 48.96 5.47 19.54
CA PRO A 378 47.74 6.11 19.05
C PRO A 378 46.78 5.14 18.34
N GLY A 379 47.33 4.16 17.61
CA GLY A 379 46.52 3.10 17.00
C GLY A 379 45.85 2.21 18.04
N ALA A 380 46.55 1.78 19.09
CA ALA A 380 45.97 0.94 20.15
C ALA A 380 44.91 1.70 20.96
N ALA A 381 45.07 3.01 21.10
CA ALA A 381 44.06 3.88 21.70
C ALA A 381 42.73 3.85 20.91
N PHE A 382 42.78 3.85 19.56
CA PHE A 382 41.57 3.66 18.73
C PHE A 382 40.92 2.28 18.91
N THR A 383 41.69 1.21 19.10
CA THR A 383 41.13 -0.12 19.43
C THR A 383 40.36 -0.08 20.75
N LEU A 384 40.91 0.55 21.78
CA LEU A 384 40.22 0.71 23.07
C LEU A 384 38.90 1.48 22.91
N LEU A 385 38.92 2.58 22.14
CA LEU A 385 37.70 3.32 21.79
C LEU A 385 36.67 2.43 21.07
N GLY A 386 37.12 1.57 20.16
CA GLY A 386 36.29 0.58 19.48
C GLY A 386 35.61 -0.39 20.44
N ILE A 387 36.34 -0.93 21.43
CA ILE A 387 35.80 -1.84 22.47
C ILE A 387 34.73 -1.12 23.31
N VAL A 388 35.03 0.08 23.80
CA VAL A 388 34.06 0.87 24.61
C VAL A 388 32.81 1.16 23.79
N THR A 389 32.97 1.56 22.52
CA THR A 389 31.84 1.82 21.61
C THR A 389 31.00 0.56 21.39
N LEU A 390 31.64 -0.60 21.22
CA LEU A 390 30.95 -1.88 21.04
C LEU A 390 30.11 -2.26 22.26
N LEU A 391 30.69 -2.20 23.45
CA LEU A 391 30.01 -2.55 24.71
C LEU A 391 28.80 -1.65 24.96
N LEU A 392 28.95 -0.34 24.79
CA LEU A 392 27.84 0.61 24.95
C LEU A 392 26.76 0.41 23.89
N SER A 393 27.15 0.06 22.66
CA SER A 393 26.21 -0.26 21.58
C SER A 393 25.39 -1.51 21.95
N ILE A 394 26.03 -2.60 22.39
CA ILE A 394 25.35 -3.83 22.80
C ILE A 394 24.39 -3.56 23.97
N LEU A 395 24.83 -2.83 25.00
CA LEU A 395 23.98 -2.45 26.13
C LEU A 395 22.74 -1.66 25.67
N THR A 396 22.93 -0.70 24.79
CA THR A 396 21.84 0.11 24.22
C THR A 396 20.82 -0.76 23.49
N LEU A 397 21.28 -1.73 22.69
CA LEU A 397 20.41 -2.66 21.96
C LEU A 397 19.60 -3.57 22.90
N ILE A 398 20.16 -3.94 24.05
CA ILE A 398 19.47 -4.76 25.07
C ILE A 398 18.38 -3.93 25.77
N VAL A 399 18.66 -2.67 26.10
CA VAL A 399 17.71 -1.78 26.77
C VAL A 399 16.59 -1.34 25.81
N LEU A 400 16.88 -1.22 24.51
CA LEU A 400 16.00 -0.62 23.52
C LEU A 400 15.77 -1.49 22.25
N PRO A 401 15.20 -2.70 22.39
CA PRO A 401 15.06 -3.65 21.29
C PRO A 401 14.12 -3.17 20.17
N ASP A 402 13.10 -2.37 20.50
CA ASP A 402 12.10 -1.89 19.55
C ASP A 402 12.72 -1.05 18.41
N PHE A 403 13.74 -0.23 18.72
CA PHE A 403 14.40 0.62 17.72
C PHE A 403 15.27 -0.18 16.75
N LEU A 404 15.96 -1.21 17.25
CA LEU A 404 16.72 -2.14 16.40
C LEU A 404 15.78 -2.89 15.46
N LEU A 405 14.67 -3.41 15.99
CA LEU A 405 13.74 -4.18 15.18
C LEU A 405 13.05 -3.30 14.14
N ARG A 406 12.64 -2.09 14.51
CA ARG A 406 12.09 -1.11 13.55
C ARG A 406 13.11 -0.75 12.47
N PHE A 407 14.39 -0.61 12.84
CA PHE A 407 15.47 -0.41 11.88
C PHE A 407 15.62 -1.59 10.91
N VAL A 408 15.73 -2.82 11.44
CA VAL A 408 15.83 -4.04 10.62
C VAL A 408 14.61 -4.18 9.71
N ALA A 409 13.41 -3.88 10.22
CA ALA A 409 12.18 -3.86 9.45
C ALA A 409 12.26 -2.81 8.34
N LEU A 410 12.62 -1.55 8.65
CA LEU A 410 12.77 -0.48 7.66
C LEU A 410 13.80 -0.82 6.58
N LEU A 411 14.95 -1.38 6.96
CA LEU A 411 16.00 -1.79 6.03
C LEU A 411 15.49 -2.91 5.12
N ALA A 412 14.98 -3.99 5.71
CA ALA A 412 14.41 -5.11 4.95
C ALA A 412 13.28 -4.63 4.02
N MET A 413 12.42 -3.74 4.49
CA MET A 413 11.34 -3.19 3.68
C MET A 413 11.86 -2.34 2.54
N ARG A 414 12.87 -1.48 2.73
CA ARG A 414 13.46 -0.68 1.64
C ARG A 414 14.18 -1.53 0.58
N LEU A 415 14.73 -2.68 0.97
CA LEU A 415 15.41 -3.59 0.02
C LEU A 415 14.41 -4.41 -0.81
N PHE A 416 13.38 -4.97 -0.18
CA PHE A 416 12.51 -5.96 -0.82
C PHE A 416 11.13 -5.43 -1.23
N TYR A 417 10.71 -4.30 -0.66
CA TYR A 417 9.37 -3.75 -0.80
C TYR A 417 9.37 -2.26 -1.16
N ARG A 418 8.30 -1.84 -1.84
CA ARG A 418 8.00 -0.44 -2.10
C ARG A 418 6.69 -0.13 -1.41
N LEU A 419 6.79 0.47 -0.23
CA LEU A 419 5.67 0.79 0.64
C LEU A 419 4.97 2.07 0.18
N GLU A 420 3.65 2.03 0.18
CA GLU A 420 2.75 3.17 0.01
C GLU A 420 1.79 3.19 1.19
N ILE A 421 1.65 4.33 1.86
CA ILE A 421 0.80 4.47 3.04
C ILE A 421 -0.34 5.44 2.68
N ILE A 422 -1.58 5.04 2.96
CA ILE A 422 -2.77 5.85 2.74
C ILE A 422 -3.54 5.94 4.06
N GLY A 423 -3.95 7.15 4.45
CA GLY A 423 -4.75 7.34 5.66
C GLY A 423 -3.96 7.33 6.98
N GLU A 424 -2.63 7.48 6.95
CA GLU A 424 -1.77 7.50 8.15
C GLU A 424 -2.29 8.41 9.27
N ARG A 425 -2.86 9.56 8.91
CA ARG A 425 -3.48 10.54 9.82
C ARG A 425 -4.65 10.01 10.65
N HIS A 426 -5.25 8.88 10.27
CA HIS A 426 -6.32 8.26 11.05
C HIS A 426 -5.78 7.49 12.26
N VAL A 427 -4.49 7.15 12.27
CA VAL A 427 -3.83 6.61 13.47
C VAL A 427 -3.55 7.77 14.42
N PRO A 428 -4.06 7.75 15.67
CA PRO A 428 -3.88 8.86 16.59
C PRO A 428 -2.40 9.04 16.96
N SER A 429 -1.95 10.30 17.03
CA SER A 429 -0.57 10.63 17.39
C SER A 429 -0.23 10.38 18.86
N GLU A 430 -1.24 10.40 19.74
CA GLU A 430 -1.15 10.20 21.19
C GLU A 430 -2.35 9.34 21.67
N GLY A 431 -2.27 8.70 22.85
CA GLY A 431 -3.36 7.86 23.42
C GLY A 431 -3.52 6.47 22.78
N GLY A 432 -4.10 5.48 23.48
CA GLY A 432 -4.22 4.11 22.96
C GLY A 432 -5.09 3.98 21.69
N ALA A 433 -4.79 3.03 20.81
CA ALA A 433 -5.69 2.65 19.71
C ALA A 433 -5.49 1.20 19.29
N LEU A 434 -6.59 0.55 18.89
CA LEU A 434 -6.60 -0.83 18.45
C LEU A 434 -6.58 -0.89 16.92
N LEU A 435 -5.46 -1.33 16.34
CA LEU A 435 -5.35 -1.63 14.91
C LEU A 435 -5.93 -3.01 14.62
N VAL A 436 -6.93 -3.09 13.73
CA VAL A 436 -7.52 -4.35 13.29
C VAL A 436 -7.25 -4.54 11.80
N ALA A 437 -6.39 -5.51 11.48
CA ALA A 437 -5.88 -5.72 10.13
C ALA A 437 -6.30 -7.07 9.53
N ASN A 438 -6.35 -7.14 8.19
CA ASN A 438 -6.29 -8.40 7.45
C ASN A 438 -4.88 -9.04 7.58
N HIS A 439 -4.80 -10.36 7.35
CA HIS A 439 -3.57 -11.13 7.50
C HIS A 439 -3.24 -11.92 6.24
N VAL A 440 -2.25 -11.45 5.50
CA VAL A 440 -1.91 -11.85 4.13
C VAL A 440 -0.52 -12.49 4.03
N SER A 441 0.43 -12.09 4.88
CA SER A 441 1.81 -12.56 4.82
C SER A 441 2.49 -12.63 6.19
N TRP A 442 3.60 -13.36 6.27
CA TRP A 442 4.45 -13.39 7.47
C TRP A 442 5.13 -12.05 7.78
N LEU A 443 5.13 -11.11 6.83
CA LEU A 443 5.73 -9.79 7.02
C LEU A 443 4.74 -8.75 7.53
N ASP A 444 3.46 -9.06 7.66
CA ASP A 444 2.42 -8.06 7.97
C ASP A 444 2.74 -7.26 9.25
N ALA A 445 3.21 -7.93 10.29
CA ALA A 445 3.66 -7.27 11.52
C ALA A 445 4.88 -6.36 11.29
N LEU A 446 5.85 -6.80 10.47
CA LEU A 446 7.02 -6.00 10.11
C LEU A 446 6.65 -4.81 9.21
N LEU A 447 5.66 -4.96 8.31
CA LEU A 447 5.13 -3.90 7.46
C LEU A 447 4.49 -2.80 8.32
N LEU A 448 3.68 -3.18 9.31
CA LEU A 448 3.08 -2.24 10.25
C LEU A 448 4.14 -1.60 11.15
N LEU A 449 5.10 -2.37 11.68
CA LEU A 449 6.18 -1.84 12.52
C LEU A 449 7.09 -0.86 11.75
N ALA A 450 7.37 -1.14 10.48
CA ALA A 450 8.19 -0.28 9.63
C ALA A 450 7.49 1.05 9.30
N THR A 451 6.16 1.10 9.31
CA THR A 451 5.40 2.29 8.92
C THR A 451 4.88 3.10 10.09
N GLN A 452 4.69 2.48 11.25
CA GLN A 452 4.23 3.18 12.44
C GLN A 452 5.39 3.65 13.31
N GLN A 453 5.26 4.88 13.81
CA GLN A 453 6.25 5.48 14.71
C GLN A 453 5.94 5.20 16.17
N ARG A 454 4.66 5.01 16.45
CA ARG A 454 4.17 4.57 17.74
C ARG A 454 4.45 3.10 17.91
N ARG A 455 4.73 2.71 19.15
CA ARG A 455 5.01 1.32 19.48
C ARG A 455 3.75 0.50 19.36
N ILE A 456 3.86 -0.60 18.62
CA ILE A 456 2.79 -1.57 18.44
C ILE A 456 3.06 -2.77 19.33
N ARG A 457 2.08 -3.15 20.15
CA ARG A 457 2.01 -4.45 20.81
C ARG A 457 1.17 -5.38 19.93
N PHE A 458 1.83 -6.34 19.29
CA PHE A 458 1.16 -7.31 18.44
C PHE A 458 0.54 -8.42 19.28
N VAL A 459 -0.71 -8.75 18.97
CA VAL A 459 -1.37 -9.98 19.43
C VAL A 459 -0.92 -11.14 18.54
N MET A 460 -0.44 -12.23 19.13
CA MET A 460 0.17 -13.34 18.40
C MET A 460 -0.20 -14.71 18.97
N ASP A 461 -0.34 -15.73 18.12
CA ASP A 461 -0.60 -17.11 18.55
C ASP A 461 0.52 -17.64 19.46
N ARG A 462 0.15 -18.28 20.58
CA ARG A 462 1.11 -18.75 21.59
C ARG A 462 2.13 -19.75 21.05
N ARG A 463 1.80 -20.56 20.03
CA ARG A 463 2.76 -21.50 19.40
C ARG A 463 3.86 -20.75 18.67
N ILE A 464 3.52 -19.68 17.95
CA ILE A 464 4.49 -18.81 17.27
C ILE A 464 5.33 -18.06 18.31
N TYR A 465 4.68 -17.57 19.38
CA TYR A 465 5.37 -16.93 20.50
C TYR A 465 6.41 -17.82 21.20
N ALA A 466 6.15 -19.12 21.29
CA ALA A 466 7.03 -20.09 21.95
C ALA A 466 8.17 -20.64 21.06
N THR A 467 8.27 -20.23 19.79
CA THR A 467 9.30 -20.73 18.86
C THR A 467 10.72 -20.49 19.41
N PRO A 468 11.64 -21.48 19.35
CA PRO A 468 13.02 -21.29 19.79
C PRO A 468 13.70 -20.17 18.98
N LEU A 469 14.58 -19.41 19.63
CA LEU A 469 15.22 -18.18 19.12
C LEU A 469 14.26 -16.98 18.93
N LEU A 470 13.25 -17.09 18.07
CA LEU A 470 12.29 -16.01 17.78
C LEU A 470 11.45 -15.62 19.00
N GLY A 471 11.11 -16.57 19.87
CA GLY A 471 10.36 -16.31 21.11
C GLY A 471 11.12 -15.45 22.13
N ARG A 472 12.46 -15.33 22.04
CA ARG A 472 13.21 -14.34 22.84
C ARG A 472 12.99 -12.93 22.30
N LEU A 473 13.00 -12.77 20.97
CA LEU A 473 12.72 -11.50 20.30
C LEU A 473 11.28 -11.02 20.56
N PHE A 474 10.30 -11.92 20.48
CA PHE A 474 8.89 -11.60 20.73
C PHE A 474 8.60 -11.20 22.18
N ARG A 475 9.34 -11.77 23.14
CA ARG A 475 9.34 -11.34 24.55
C ARG A 475 9.92 -9.95 24.73
N LEU A 476 11.04 -9.66 24.07
CA LEU A 476 11.66 -8.32 24.07
C LEU A 476 10.71 -7.25 23.50
N MET A 477 9.94 -7.60 22.46
CA MET A 477 8.91 -6.75 21.85
C MET A 477 7.63 -6.62 22.70
N LYS A 478 7.53 -7.31 23.84
CA LYS A 478 6.31 -7.47 24.66
C LYS A 478 5.06 -7.79 23.83
N THR A 479 5.18 -8.71 22.89
CA THR A 479 4.01 -9.23 22.15
C THR A 479 3.05 -9.92 23.12
N ILE A 480 1.75 -9.84 22.82
CA ILE A 480 0.69 -10.35 23.69
C ILE A 480 0.27 -11.73 23.15
N PRO A 481 0.59 -12.83 23.85
CA PRO A 481 0.26 -14.17 23.38
C PRO A 481 -1.24 -14.46 23.59
N VAL A 482 -1.86 -15.10 22.59
CA VAL A 482 -3.24 -15.60 22.65
C VAL A 482 -3.32 -17.00 22.05
N SER A 483 -4.25 -17.84 22.51
CA SER A 483 -4.57 -19.10 21.83
C SER A 483 -6.08 -19.30 21.76
N THR A 484 -6.56 -19.90 20.66
CA THR A 484 -7.96 -20.32 20.53
C THR A 484 -8.33 -21.47 21.47
N SER A 485 -7.36 -22.20 22.02
CA SER A 485 -7.58 -23.25 23.02
C SER A 485 -7.43 -22.76 24.47
N ASP A 486 -7.33 -21.44 24.68
CA ASP A 486 -7.23 -20.90 26.04
C ASP A 486 -8.55 -21.07 26.81
N GLY A 487 -8.44 -21.59 28.02
CA GLY A 487 -9.55 -21.56 28.98
C GLY A 487 -9.89 -20.13 29.41
N ARG A 488 -10.99 -19.98 30.16
CA ARG A 488 -11.53 -18.68 30.60
C ARG A 488 -10.48 -17.76 31.25
N LYS A 489 -9.57 -18.32 32.04
CA LYS A 489 -8.49 -17.58 32.73
C LYS A 489 -7.49 -16.95 31.76
N GLY A 490 -7.04 -17.70 30.75
CA GLY A 490 -6.08 -17.21 29.75
C GLY A 490 -6.67 -16.10 28.87
N LEU A 491 -7.96 -16.21 28.53
CA LEU A 491 -8.67 -15.16 27.79
C LEU A 491 -8.78 -13.85 28.60
N VAL A 492 -9.04 -13.93 29.91
CA VAL A 492 -9.08 -12.76 30.80
C VAL A 492 -7.71 -12.09 30.90
N GLU A 493 -6.64 -12.87 31.03
CA GLU A 493 -5.26 -12.36 31.06
C GLU A 493 -4.86 -11.67 29.76
N PHE A 494 -5.22 -12.26 28.61
CA PHE A 494 -5.03 -11.67 27.28
C PHE A 494 -5.75 -10.32 27.17
N ILE A 495 -7.05 -10.28 27.50
CA ILE A 495 -7.85 -9.06 27.42
C ILE A 495 -7.26 -7.99 28.36
N GLY A 496 -6.94 -8.35 29.60
CA GLY A 496 -6.35 -7.43 30.57
C GLY A 496 -5.01 -6.85 30.12
N SER A 497 -4.13 -7.69 29.54
CA SER A 497 -2.83 -7.24 29.03
C SER A 497 -2.97 -6.30 27.83
N ALA A 498 -3.88 -6.61 26.90
CA ALA A 498 -4.15 -5.75 25.75
C ALA A 498 -4.80 -4.42 26.16
N ARG A 499 -5.74 -4.48 27.11
CA ARG A 499 -6.38 -3.32 27.72
C ARG A 499 -5.36 -2.39 28.37
N GLN A 500 -4.52 -2.94 29.25
CA GLN A 500 -3.46 -2.18 29.92
C GLN A 500 -2.50 -1.55 28.91
N ALA A 501 -2.12 -2.26 27.84
CA ALA A 501 -1.27 -1.70 26.80
C ALA A 501 -1.92 -0.49 26.10
N LEU A 502 -3.23 -0.53 25.83
CA LEU A 502 -3.95 0.63 25.30
C LEU A 502 -3.98 1.80 26.30
N ASP A 503 -4.27 1.51 27.57
CA ASP A 503 -4.33 2.51 28.65
C ASP A 503 -2.95 3.17 28.90
N ASP A 504 -1.87 2.42 28.75
CA ASP A 504 -0.48 2.91 28.77
C ASP A 504 -0.11 3.74 27.52
N GLY A 505 -1.03 3.89 26.56
CA GLY A 505 -0.83 4.66 25.34
C GLY A 505 -0.04 3.94 24.25
N TYR A 506 -0.07 2.60 24.20
CA TYR A 506 0.46 1.84 23.05
C TYR A 506 -0.60 1.67 21.96
N LEU A 507 -0.13 1.46 20.73
CA LEU A 507 -0.99 0.84 19.72
C LEU A 507 -1.02 -0.67 19.99
N VAL A 508 -2.20 -1.27 19.92
CA VAL A 508 -2.33 -2.74 19.95
C VAL A 508 -2.78 -3.17 18.57
N CYS A 509 -2.11 -4.17 17.98
CA CYS A 509 -2.48 -4.67 16.66
C CYS A 509 -2.95 -6.11 16.74
N ILE A 510 -4.13 -6.38 16.17
CA ILE A 510 -4.69 -7.71 16.02
C ILE A 510 -4.97 -8.02 14.54
N PHE A 511 -4.55 -9.20 14.12
CA PHE A 511 -4.91 -9.80 12.85
C PHE A 511 -6.20 -10.60 13.04
N ALA A 512 -7.36 -9.97 12.87
CA ALA A 512 -8.65 -10.50 13.32
C ALA A 512 -9.11 -11.77 12.58
N GLU A 513 -8.50 -12.11 11.44
CA GLU A 513 -8.72 -13.38 10.74
C GLU A 513 -8.22 -14.60 11.55
N GLY A 514 -7.40 -14.39 12.57
CA GLY A 514 -6.85 -15.44 13.44
C GLY A 514 -5.71 -16.25 12.81
N ALA A 515 -5.59 -16.23 11.47
CA ALA A 515 -4.47 -16.82 10.76
C ALA A 515 -4.26 -16.14 9.39
N ILE A 516 -3.08 -16.33 8.80
CA ILE A 516 -2.74 -15.83 7.46
C ILE A 516 -3.67 -16.45 6.41
N THR A 517 -4.19 -15.70 5.45
CA THR A 517 -5.03 -16.29 4.39
C THR A 517 -4.27 -17.33 3.55
N ARG A 518 -4.95 -18.41 3.14
CA ARG A 518 -4.44 -19.52 2.31
C ARG A 518 -4.97 -19.46 0.87
N ASN A 519 -6.09 -18.78 0.65
CA ASN A 519 -6.71 -18.63 -0.67
C ASN A 519 -6.79 -17.17 -1.16
N GLY A 520 -6.33 -16.19 -0.35
CA GLY A 520 -6.32 -14.77 -0.72
C GLY A 520 -7.65 -14.04 -0.47
N MET A 521 -8.70 -14.75 -0.05
CA MET A 521 -9.96 -14.16 0.43
C MET A 521 -9.81 -13.65 1.86
N LEU A 522 -10.62 -12.64 2.21
CA LEU A 522 -10.74 -12.12 3.56
C LEU A 522 -11.65 -13.03 4.40
N ASN A 523 -11.10 -13.63 5.45
CA ASN A 523 -11.84 -14.52 6.34
C ASN A 523 -12.81 -13.78 7.28
N GLU A 524 -13.55 -14.57 8.05
CA GLU A 524 -14.28 -14.12 9.23
C GLU A 524 -13.34 -13.40 10.21
N PHE A 525 -13.80 -12.27 10.75
CA PHE A 525 -13.09 -11.58 11.84
C PHE A 525 -13.60 -12.11 13.18
N LYS A 526 -12.70 -12.59 14.03
CA LYS A 526 -13.06 -13.11 15.35
C LYS A 526 -13.34 -11.95 16.32
N GLY A 527 -14.50 -11.94 16.96
CA GLY A 527 -14.95 -10.88 17.89
C GLY A 527 -14.20 -10.78 19.23
N GLY A 528 -13.12 -11.51 19.44
CA GLY A 528 -12.35 -11.46 20.69
C GLY A 528 -11.81 -10.07 21.02
N PHE A 529 -11.56 -9.23 20.01
CA PHE A 529 -11.07 -7.87 20.19
C PHE A 529 -12.12 -6.89 20.71
N GLU A 530 -13.41 -7.14 20.49
CA GLU A 530 -14.51 -6.29 20.98
C GLU A 530 -14.43 -6.15 22.51
N ARG A 531 -14.06 -7.23 23.20
CA ARG A 531 -13.90 -7.26 24.66
C ARG A 531 -12.69 -6.46 25.17
N ILE A 532 -11.69 -6.20 24.32
CA ILE A 532 -10.49 -5.42 24.68
C ILE A 532 -10.84 -3.93 24.81
N VAL A 533 -11.70 -3.45 23.92
CA VAL A 533 -12.11 -2.04 23.82
C VAL A 533 -13.44 -1.75 24.51
N LYS A 534 -14.21 -2.77 24.90
CA LYS A 534 -15.48 -2.60 25.63
C LYS A 534 -15.32 -1.71 26.86
N GLY A 535 -16.17 -0.68 26.94
CA GLY A 535 -16.19 0.25 28.07
C GLY A 535 -15.03 1.25 28.06
N SER A 536 -14.49 1.57 26.89
CA SER A 536 -13.41 2.54 26.74
C SER A 536 -13.55 3.49 25.59
N ASP A 537 -12.73 4.53 25.62
CA ASP A 537 -12.68 5.57 24.59
C ASP A 537 -11.58 5.32 23.54
N HIS A 538 -10.91 4.17 23.57
CA HIS A 538 -9.85 3.86 22.61
C HIS A 538 -10.46 3.48 21.25
N PRO A 539 -10.13 4.19 20.16
CA PRO A 539 -10.72 3.92 18.85
C PRO A 539 -10.18 2.63 18.23
N ILE A 540 -11.01 2.03 17.37
CA ILE A 540 -10.60 0.92 16.50
C ILE A 540 -10.21 1.50 15.14
N ILE A 541 -8.98 1.24 14.70
CA ILE A 541 -8.50 1.66 13.37
C ILE A 541 -8.51 0.44 12.44
N PRO A 542 -9.42 0.37 11.45
CA PRO A 542 -9.39 -0.69 10.45
C PRO A 542 -8.17 -0.51 9.53
N VAL A 543 -7.47 -1.61 9.23
CA VAL A 543 -6.25 -1.60 8.42
C VAL A 543 -6.34 -2.64 7.31
N TYR A 544 -5.97 -2.24 6.09
CA TYR A 544 -5.84 -3.16 4.96
C TYR A 544 -4.42 -3.18 4.41
N ILE A 545 -3.86 -4.37 4.31
CA ILE A 545 -2.55 -4.69 3.75
C ILE A 545 -2.76 -5.22 2.33
N GLY A 546 -2.59 -4.34 1.35
CA GLY A 546 -2.76 -4.63 -0.07
C GLY A 546 -1.45 -4.95 -0.79
N GLY A 547 -1.44 -5.93 -1.68
CA GLY A 547 -0.28 -6.28 -2.52
C GLY A 547 0.78 -7.17 -1.89
N ALA A 548 0.61 -7.57 -0.61
CA ALA A 548 1.50 -8.55 0.04
C ALA A 548 1.25 -10.00 -0.42
N TRP A 549 0.04 -10.30 -0.90
CA TRP A 549 -0.31 -11.59 -1.51
C TRP A 549 0.44 -11.81 -2.81
N GLY A 550 1.10 -12.96 -2.96
CA GLY A 550 2.00 -13.25 -4.08
C GLY A 550 3.48 -13.00 -3.77
N SER A 551 3.80 -12.38 -2.62
CA SER A 551 5.18 -12.34 -2.12
C SER A 551 5.67 -13.74 -1.72
N ILE A 552 6.99 -13.91 -1.64
CA ILE A 552 7.64 -15.17 -1.22
C ILE A 552 7.31 -15.61 0.21
N LEU A 553 6.75 -14.69 1.02
CA LEU A 553 6.35 -14.92 2.41
C LEU A 553 4.82 -14.97 2.58
N SER A 554 4.10 -15.19 1.48
CA SER A 554 2.66 -15.47 1.44
C SER A 554 2.39 -16.89 0.92
N TYR A 555 1.22 -17.44 1.23
CA TYR A 555 0.83 -18.79 0.80
C TYR A 555 0.30 -18.88 -0.65
N ALA A 556 0.35 -17.77 -1.41
CA ALA A 556 -0.13 -17.70 -2.79
C ALA A 556 0.46 -18.80 -3.71
N HIS A 557 1.71 -19.18 -3.46
CA HIS A 557 2.43 -20.19 -4.23
C HIS A 557 2.52 -21.56 -3.52
N GLY A 558 1.72 -21.80 -2.47
CA GLY A 558 1.84 -22.98 -1.62
C GLY A 558 2.70 -22.67 -0.40
N LYS A 559 3.68 -23.52 -0.07
CA LYS A 559 4.56 -23.32 1.10
C LYS A 559 5.39 -22.03 0.98
N LEU A 560 5.74 -21.45 2.12
CA LEU A 560 6.59 -20.26 2.21
C LEU A 560 7.96 -20.51 1.58
N LEU A 561 8.55 -19.47 0.96
CA LEU A 561 9.88 -19.51 0.32
C LEU A 561 10.01 -20.57 -0.79
N SER A 562 8.91 -21.12 -1.29
CA SER A 562 8.89 -22.14 -2.35
C SER A 562 9.30 -21.62 -3.74
N ARG A 563 9.43 -20.30 -3.91
CA ARG A 563 9.84 -19.66 -5.16
C ARG A 563 10.83 -18.53 -4.91
N ILE A 564 11.68 -18.30 -5.92
CA ILE A 564 12.53 -17.12 -6.03
C ILE A 564 11.63 -15.89 -6.27
N PRO A 565 11.93 -14.72 -5.68
CA PRO A 565 11.17 -13.49 -5.91
C PRO A 565 11.05 -13.15 -7.40
N SER A 566 9.82 -13.00 -7.90
CA SER A 566 9.57 -12.68 -9.31
C SER A 566 9.58 -11.18 -9.61
N LEU A 567 9.33 -10.34 -8.59
CA LEU A 567 9.28 -8.89 -8.68
C LEU A 567 9.99 -8.28 -7.47
N VAL A 568 11.09 -7.56 -7.68
CA VAL A 568 11.78 -6.81 -6.61
C VAL A 568 11.94 -5.36 -7.06
N PRO A 569 11.50 -4.36 -6.26
CA PRO A 569 10.77 -4.49 -4.99
C PRO A 569 9.25 -4.73 -5.17
N TYR A 570 8.66 -5.59 -4.33
CA TYR A 570 7.21 -5.81 -4.29
C TYR A 570 6.48 -4.55 -3.83
N ARG A 571 5.41 -4.16 -4.53
CA ARG A 571 4.60 -3.00 -4.11
C ARG A 571 3.56 -3.44 -3.09
N VAL A 572 3.67 -2.89 -1.89
CA VAL A 572 2.70 -3.11 -0.80
C VAL A 572 2.11 -1.77 -0.40
N THR A 573 0.81 -1.74 -0.18
CA THR A 573 0.09 -0.56 0.26
C THR A 573 -0.57 -0.85 1.60
N LEU A 574 -0.31 -0.01 2.59
CA LEU A 574 -0.99 -0.04 3.89
C LEU A 574 -2.03 1.07 3.91
N LEU A 575 -3.29 0.70 4.10
CA LEU A 575 -4.40 1.64 4.20
C LEU A 575 -4.94 1.63 5.62
N PHE A 576 -4.96 2.81 6.25
CA PHE A 576 -5.58 3.03 7.56
C PHE A 576 -6.91 3.75 7.33
N GLY A 577 -8.01 3.10 7.73
CA GLY A 577 -9.34 3.67 7.60
C GLY A 577 -9.68 4.65 8.73
N PRO A 578 -10.80 5.38 8.60
CA PRO A 578 -11.28 6.27 9.64
C PRO A 578 -11.46 5.55 10.99
N PRO A 579 -11.22 6.21 12.13
CA PRO A 579 -11.44 5.62 13.44
C PRO A 579 -12.90 5.20 13.64
N LEU A 580 -13.10 3.97 14.11
CA LEU A 580 -14.40 3.43 14.48
C LEU A 580 -14.57 3.47 16.01
N PRO A 581 -15.80 3.64 16.51
CA PRO A 581 -16.09 3.63 17.94
C PRO A 581 -15.76 2.27 18.59
N ALA A 582 -15.48 2.28 19.89
CA ALA A 582 -15.06 1.11 20.66
C ALA A 582 -16.12 0.00 20.79
N ASP A 583 -17.39 0.28 20.52
CA ASP A 583 -18.50 -0.67 20.50
C ASP A 583 -18.76 -1.29 19.12
N SER A 584 -17.91 -0.98 18.12
CA SER A 584 -18.04 -1.54 16.77
C SER A 584 -17.87 -3.06 16.76
N SER A 585 -18.84 -3.74 16.17
CA SER A 585 -18.82 -5.21 16.01
C SER A 585 -17.76 -5.69 15.01
N ALA A 586 -17.36 -6.96 15.12
CA ALA A 586 -16.46 -7.62 14.18
C ALA A 586 -16.92 -7.50 12.72
N HIS A 587 -18.23 -7.60 12.48
CA HIS A 587 -18.82 -7.39 11.16
C HIS A 587 -18.57 -5.98 10.63
N THR A 588 -18.81 -4.96 11.47
CA THR A 588 -18.64 -3.55 11.09
C THR A 588 -17.18 -3.25 10.74
N VAL A 589 -16.25 -3.75 11.57
CA VAL A 589 -14.81 -3.59 11.33
C VAL A 589 -14.37 -4.35 10.07
N ARG A 590 -14.85 -5.59 9.87
CA ARG A 590 -14.57 -6.39 8.67
C ARG A 590 -15.04 -5.67 7.41
N ARG A 591 -16.26 -5.12 7.41
CA ARG A 591 -16.80 -4.32 6.30
C ARG A 591 -15.92 -3.10 6.01
N ALA A 592 -15.49 -2.37 7.03
CA ALA A 592 -14.57 -1.25 6.86
C ALA A 592 -13.23 -1.67 6.23
N VAL A 593 -12.67 -2.83 6.64
CA VAL A 593 -11.46 -3.39 6.00
C VAL A 593 -11.73 -3.81 4.55
N MET A 594 -12.91 -4.32 4.22
CA MET A 594 -13.31 -4.61 2.83
C MET A 594 -13.43 -3.33 2.00
N GLU A 595 -13.96 -2.24 2.55
CA GLU A 595 -14.00 -0.94 1.85
C GLU A 595 -12.60 -0.38 1.60
N LEU A 596 -11.66 -0.59 2.53
CA LEU A 596 -10.24 -0.29 2.30
C LEU A 596 -9.64 -1.18 1.20
N SER A 597 -10.11 -2.41 1.03
CA SER A 597 -9.76 -3.24 -0.12
C SER A 597 -10.21 -2.57 -1.43
N CYS A 598 -11.44 -2.06 -1.52
CA CYS A 598 -11.89 -1.28 -2.69
C CYS A 598 -10.97 -0.08 -2.95
N ALA A 599 -10.67 0.70 -1.91
CA ALA A 599 -9.79 1.87 -2.01
C ALA A 599 -8.37 1.51 -2.50
N TRP A 600 -7.86 0.32 -2.17
CA TRP A 600 -6.58 -0.17 -2.68
C TRP A 600 -6.60 -0.39 -4.20
N PHE A 601 -7.69 -0.93 -4.75
CA PHE A 601 -7.84 -1.08 -6.21
C PHE A 601 -7.97 0.28 -6.92
N ASP A 602 -8.70 1.22 -6.32
CA ASP A 602 -8.87 2.59 -6.83
C ASP A 602 -7.55 3.38 -6.83
N ALA A 603 -6.73 3.26 -5.78
CA ALA A 603 -5.41 3.90 -5.68
C ALA A 603 -4.42 3.47 -6.79
N ARG A 604 -4.77 2.45 -7.58
CA ARG A 604 -4.00 1.99 -8.75
C ARG A 604 -4.42 2.67 -10.04
N LYS A 605 -5.58 3.34 -10.12
CA LYS A 605 -6.11 4.00 -11.34
C LYS A 605 -5.05 4.83 -12.07
N ALA A 606 -4.34 5.70 -11.34
CA ALA A 606 -3.30 6.57 -11.89
C ALA A 606 -2.10 5.84 -12.54
N ARG A 607 -1.97 4.52 -12.33
CA ARG A 607 -0.88 3.69 -12.84
C ARG A 607 -1.36 2.61 -13.81
N ARG A 608 -2.67 2.52 -14.08
CA ARG A 608 -3.24 1.54 -15.01
C ARG A 608 -2.92 1.92 -16.45
N ARG A 609 -2.92 0.90 -17.31
CA ARG A 609 -2.72 1.00 -18.75
C ARG A 609 -3.94 0.39 -19.45
N PRO A 610 -4.21 0.73 -20.72
CA PRO A 610 -5.28 0.10 -21.49
C PRO A 610 -5.10 -1.42 -21.57
N LEU A 611 -6.21 -2.14 -21.73
CA LEU A 611 -6.22 -3.61 -21.87
C LEU A 611 -5.29 -4.08 -23.01
N GLY A 612 -5.29 -3.39 -24.14
CA GLY A 612 -4.45 -3.71 -25.30
C GLY A 612 -2.95 -3.56 -25.02
N GLU A 613 -2.55 -2.49 -24.30
CA GLU A 613 -1.14 -2.31 -23.91
C GLU A 613 -0.69 -3.38 -22.92
N LEU A 614 -1.55 -3.72 -21.95
CA LEU A 614 -1.28 -4.78 -20.98
C LEU A 614 -1.13 -6.14 -21.66
N PHE A 615 -1.99 -6.46 -22.63
CA PHE A 615 -1.83 -7.66 -23.44
C PHE A 615 -0.50 -7.64 -24.21
N ALA A 616 -0.14 -6.53 -24.85
CA ALA A 616 1.12 -6.42 -25.57
C ALA A 616 2.35 -6.61 -24.66
N ALA A 617 2.30 -6.12 -23.41
CA ALA A 617 3.32 -6.37 -22.40
C ALA A 617 3.37 -7.86 -22.02
N THR A 618 2.23 -8.46 -21.67
CA THR A 618 2.14 -9.88 -21.32
C THR A 618 2.61 -10.78 -22.46
N ALA A 619 2.28 -10.45 -23.70
CA ALA A 619 2.70 -11.20 -24.88
C ALA A 619 4.21 -11.15 -25.11
N ARG A 620 4.86 -10.00 -24.84
CA ARG A 620 6.33 -9.88 -24.90
C ARG A 620 7.02 -10.74 -23.84
N GLU A 621 6.47 -10.80 -22.64
CA GLU A 621 6.99 -11.63 -21.55
C GLU A 621 6.80 -13.14 -21.78
N ASN A 622 5.89 -13.53 -22.67
CA ASN A 622 5.47 -14.90 -22.90
C ASN A 622 5.58 -15.32 -24.37
N TRP A 623 6.45 -14.66 -25.14
CA TRP A 623 6.49 -14.69 -26.61
C TRP A 623 6.28 -16.07 -27.26
N SER A 624 6.97 -17.09 -26.77
CA SER A 624 6.95 -18.45 -27.34
C SER A 624 5.91 -19.39 -26.72
N ARG A 625 5.14 -18.95 -25.71
CA ARG A 625 4.15 -19.77 -25.03
C ARG A 625 2.83 -19.82 -25.80
N PRO A 626 2.05 -20.91 -25.69
CA PRO A 626 0.67 -20.95 -26.22
C PRO A 626 -0.16 -19.81 -25.62
N ALA A 627 -1.02 -19.19 -26.44
CA ALA A 627 -1.92 -18.12 -26.01
C ALA A 627 -3.39 -18.50 -26.22
N ILE A 628 -3.78 -18.73 -27.47
CA ILE A 628 -5.17 -19.02 -27.84
C ILE A 628 -5.21 -20.14 -28.87
N ALA A 629 -6.19 -21.02 -28.74
CA ALA A 629 -6.53 -22.04 -29.71
C ALA A 629 -8.05 -22.19 -29.82
N ASP A 630 -8.52 -22.87 -30.84
CA ASP A 630 -9.93 -23.27 -30.95
C ASP A 630 -10.11 -24.63 -31.63
N THR A 631 -11.32 -25.16 -31.54
CA THR A 631 -11.68 -26.47 -32.11
C THR A 631 -11.73 -26.51 -33.63
N SER A 632 -11.45 -25.39 -34.33
CA SER A 632 -11.25 -25.40 -35.79
C SER A 632 -9.84 -25.86 -36.19
N GLY A 633 -8.96 -26.09 -35.21
CA GLY A 633 -7.55 -26.46 -35.42
C GLY A 633 -6.61 -25.26 -35.46
N ARG A 634 -7.11 -24.04 -35.24
CA ARG A 634 -6.29 -22.83 -35.14
C ARG A 634 -5.62 -22.77 -33.76
N ALA A 635 -4.31 -22.53 -33.71
CA ALA A 635 -3.58 -22.32 -32.46
C ALA A 635 -2.47 -21.27 -32.67
N LEU A 636 -2.36 -20.33 -31.73
CA LEU A 636 -1.37 -19.25 -31.76
C LEU A 636 -0.64 -19.13 -30.41
N ARG A 637 0.66 -18.86 -30.50
CA ARG A 637 1.49 -18.41 -29.39
C ARG A 637 1.24 -16.93 -29.09
N TYR A 638 1.72 -16.44 -27.95
CA TYR A 638 1.56 -15.03 -27.56
C TYR A 638 2.19 -14.06 -28.57
N GLY A 639 3.40 -14.34 -29.05
CA GLY A 639 4.06 -13.51 -30.05
C GLY A 639 3.29 -13.48 -31.37
N GLU A 640 2.80 -14.64 -31.81
CA GLU A 640 2.00 -14.77 -33.04
C GLU A 640 0.65 -14.06 -32.91
N SER A 641 0.00 -14.18 -31.74
CA SER A 641 -1.26 -13.49 -31.43
C SER A 641 -1.08 -11.97 -31.43
N LEU A 642 0.01 -11.47 -30.85
CA LEU A 642 0.31 -10.03 -30.86
C LEU A 642 0.60 -9.52 -32.28
N VAL A 643 1.37 -10.27 -33.07
CA VAL A 643 1.65 -9.92 -34.48
C VAL A 643 0.35 -9.90 -35.29
N ALA A 644 -0.48 -10.93 -35.16
CA ALA A 644 -1.76 -11.01 -35.85
C ALA A 644 -2.71 -9.86 -35.43
N ALA A 645 -2.80 -9.56 -34.14
CA ALA A 645 -3.60 -8.45 -33.62
C ALA A 645 -3.11 -7.09 -34.14
N ILE A 646 -1.79 -6.87 -34.25
CA ILE A 646 -1.21 -5.64 -34.80
C ILE A 646 -1.50 -5.48 -36.30
N ILE A 647 -1.44 -6.57 -37.06
CA ILE A 647 -1.78 -6.56 -38.49
C ILE A 647 -3.25 -6.23 -38.67
N LEU A 648 -4.11 -6.93 -37.94
CA LEU A 648 -5.56 -6.74 -37.98
C LEU A 648 -5.95 -5.32 -37.54
N ALA A 649 -5.31 -4.80 -36.50
CA ALA A 649 -5.47 -3.43 -36.02
C ALA A 649 -5.15 -2.39 -37.11
N GLN A 650 -4.05 -2.58 -37.85
CA GLN A 650 -3.66 -1.67 -38.92
C GLN A 650 -4.67 -1.69 -40.08
N ARG A 651 -5.11 -2.88 -40.50
CA ARG A 651 -6.08 -3.02 -41.59
C ARG A 651 -7.45 -2.47 -41.22
N LEU A 652 -7.95 -2.82 -40.03
CA LEU A 652 -9.20 -2.27 -39.50
C LEU A 652 -9.14 -0.74 -39.44
N ARG A 653 -8.04 -0.18 -38.90
CA ARG A 653 -7.88 1.27 -38.84
C ARG A 653 -7.90 1.94 -40.22
N THR A 654 -7.27 1.35 -41.22
CA THR A 654 -7.27 1.91 -42.58
C THR A 654 -8.69 1.91 -43.14
N LEU A 655 -9.38 0.77 -43.08
CA LEU A 655 -10.73 0.63 -43.60
C LEU A 655 -11.74 1.53 -42.88
N LEU A 656 -11.67 1.63 -41.55
CA LEU A 656 -12.55 2.49 -40.75
C LEU A 656 -12.35 3.98 -41.04
N LYS A 657 -11.13 4.38 -41.44
CA LYS A 657 -10.85 5.76 -41.87
C LYS A 657 -11.40 6.04 -43.27
N GLU A 658 -11.21 5.08 -44.18
CA GLU A 658 -11.70 5.16 -45.55
C GLU A 658 -13.22 5.17 -45.60
N SER A 659 -13.89 4.32 -44.81
CA SER A 659 -15.35 4.24 -44.75
C SER A 659 -16.01 5.53 -44.24
N GLU A 660 -15.29 6.34 -43.46
CA GLU A 660 -15.79 7.60 -42.91
C GLU A 660 -15.15 8.86 -43.54
N GLY A 661 -14.35 8.70 -44.60
CA GLY A 661 -13.70 9.83 -45.30
C GLY A 661 -12.78 10.68 -44.40
N ALA A 662 -12.25 10.10 -43.33
CA ALA A 662 -11.59 10.82 -42.24
C ALA A 662 -10.06 10.58 -42.18
N THR A 663 -9.28 11.62 -41.88
CA THR A 663 -7.82 11.48 -41.68
C THR A 663 -7.46 10.84 -40.34
N GLN A 664 -8.37 10.87 -39.37
CA GLN A 664 -8.27 10.25 -38.03
C GLN A 664 -9.46 9.32 -37.77
N ILE A 665 -9.37 8.48 -36.74
CA ILE A 665 -10.52 7.66 -36.33
C ILE A 665 -11.59 8.62 -35.80
N PRO A 666 -12.80 8.60 -36.35
CA PRO A 666 -13.87 9.52 -35.97
C PRO A 666 -14.34 9.25 -34.53
N PRO A 667 -14.79 10.29 -33.80
CA PRO A 667 -15.35 10.10 -32.47
C PRO A 667 -16.71 9.38 -32.55
N GLY A 668 -17.00 8.55 -31.56
CA GLY A 668 -18.32 7.94 -31.39
C GLY A 668 -19.38 8.93 -30.88
N PRO A 669 -20.60 8.46 -30.56
CA PRO A 669 -21.65 9.30 -30.01
C PRO A 669 -21.27 9.87 -28.62
N PRO A 670 -21.81 11.06 -28.24
CA PRO A 670 -21.56 11.68 -26.95
C PRO A 670 -21.93 10.77 -25.77
N LEU A 671 -20.98 10.55 -24.85
CA LEU A 671 -21.26 9.89 -23.58
C LEU A 671 -21.68 10.93 -22.54
N ALA A 672 -22.73 10.64 -21.76
CA ALA A 672 -23.37 11.58 -20.82
C ALA A 672 -22.47 12.13 -19.69
N LYS A 673 -21.24 11.61 -19.54
CA LYS A 673 -20.23 12.12 -18.60
C LYS A 673 -19.01 12.57 -19.41
N GLY A 674 -18.73 13.89 -19.39
CA GLY A 674 -17.68 14.53 -20.17
C GLY A 674 -16.37 13.74 -20.21
N GLY A 675 -16.00 13.32 -21.41
CA GLY A 675 -14.83 12.51 -21.72
C GLY A 675 -14.69 12.31 -23.24
N ASP A 676 -13.65 11.60 -23.67
CA ASP A 676 -13.51 11.18 -25.08
C ASP A 676 -14.77 10.40 -25.52
N ASN A 677 -15.25 10.64 -26.74
CA ASN A 677 -16.28 9.81 -27.36
C ASN A 677 -15.59 8.77 -28.26
N PRO A 678 -15.23 7.57 -27.76
CA PRO A 678 -14.53 6.60 -28.57
C PRO A 678 -15.45 6.00 -29.62
N MET A 679 -14.91 5.75 -30.82
CA MET A 679 -15.57 4.94 -31.83
C MET A 679 -15.92 3.55 -31.25
N MET A 680 -17.11 3.05 -31.58
CA MET A 680 -17.57 1.70 -31.22
C MET A 680 -17.69 0.85 -32.47
N VAL A 681 -17.19 -0.38 -32.43
CA VAL A 681 -17.29 -1.34 -33.54
C VAL A 681 -17.97 -2.61 -33.06
N GLY A 682 -18.99 -3.04 -33.81
CA GLY A 682 -19.72 -4.27 -33.53
C GLY A 682 -18.90 -5.50 -33.88
N ILE A 683 -18.96 -6.53 -33.05
CA ILE A 683 -18.36 -7.84 -33.32
C ILE A 683 -19.45 -8.90 -33.25
N CYS A 684 -19.73 -9.55 -34.37
CA CYS A 684 -20.68 -10.66 -34.45
C CYS A 684 -19.90 -11.97 -34.73
N LEU A 685 -19.11 -12.40 -33.74
CA LEU A 685 -18.28 -13.61 -33.85
C LEU A 685 -18.44 -14.50 -32.60
N PRO A 686 -18.42 -15.83 -32.77
CA PRO A 686 -18.43 -16.75 -31.65
C PRO A 686 -17.05 -16.82 -30.96
N PRO A 687 -16.95 -17.41 -29.77
CA PRO A 687 -15.67 -17.59 -29.09
C PRO A 687 -14.75 -18.49 -29.93
N THR A 688 -13.75 -17.86 -30.55
CA THR A 688 -12.78 -18.45 -31.49
C THR A 688 -11.48 -17.65 -31.43
N VAL A 689 -10.41 -18.16 -32.05
CA VAL A 689 -9.16 -17.40 -32.25
C VAL A 689 -9.44 -16.11 -33.03
N GLY A 690 -10.31 -16.16 -34.05
CA GLY A 690 -10.73 -14.99 -34.83
C GLY A 690 -11.42 -13.93 -33.97
N GLY A 691 -12.43 -14.32 -33.19
CA GLY A 691 -13.14 -13.42 -32.27
C GLY A 691 -12.22 -12.79 -31.23
N ALA A 692 -11.27 -13.56 -30.69
CA ALA A 692 -10.27 -13.04 -29.76
C ALA A 692 -9.33 -12.02 -30.42
N LEU A 693 -8.84 -12.29 -31.64
CA LEU A 693 -7.95 -11.38 -32.38
C LEU A 693 -8.63 -10.05 -32.73
N VAL A 694 -9.91 -10.05 -33.11
CA VAL A 694 -10.67 -8.81 -33.40
C VAL A 694 -10.79 -7.95 -32.15
N ASN A 695 -11.15 -8.54 -31.00
CA ASN A 695 -11.21 -7.82 -29.72
C ASN A 695 -9.86 -7.21 -29.35
N LEU A 696 -8.76 -7.96 -29.52
CA LEU A 696 -7.40 -7.47 -29.27
C LEU A 696 -7.03 -6.32 -30.22
N ALA A 697 -7.33 -6.46 -31.51
CA ALA A 697 -7.00 -5.48 -32.54
C ALA A 697 -7.69 -4.14 -32.32
N LEU A 698 -9.00 -4.14 -32.04
CA LEU A 698 -9.77 -2.91 -31.76
C LEU A 698 -9.25 -2.22 -30.50
N THR A 699 -9.01 -2.99 -29.44
CA THR A 699 -8.50 -2.46 -28.17
C THR A 699 -7.09 -1.87 -28.33
N LEU A 700 -6.23 -2.42 -29.19
CA LEU A 700 -4.89 -1.87 -29.48
C LEU A 700 -4.95 -0.51 -30.18
N GLU A 701 -6.00 -0.22 -30.95
CA GLU A 701 -6.19 1.09 -31.59
C GLU A 701 -6.97 2.09 -30.72
N GLY A 702 -7.45 1.65 -29.54
CA GLY A 702 -8.26 2.47 -28.63
C GLY A 702 -9.74 2.58 -29.06
N ILE A 703 -10.19 1.69 -29.93
CA ILE A 703 -11.58 1.53 -30.37
C ILE A 703 -12.31 0.62 -29.37
N VAL A 704 -13.56 0.91 -29.06
CA VAL A 704 -14.38 0.14 -28.12
C VAL A 704 -15.04 -1.05 -28.84
N PRO A 705 -14.64 -2.30 -28.55
CA PRO A 705 -15.33 -3.46 -29.08
C PRO A 705 -16.71 -3.66 -28.41
N VAL A 706 -17.74 -3.89 -29.22
CA VAL A 706 -19.09 -4.25 -28.77
C VAL A 706 -19.44 -5.63 -29.31
N ASN A 707 -19.29 -6.67 -28.50
CA ASN A 707 -19.63 -8.04 -28.90
C ASN A 707 -21.16 -8.19 -28.90
N LEU A 708 -21.73 -8.39 -30.09
CA LEU A 708 -23.17 -8.46 -30.31
C LEU A 708 -23.71 -9.83 -29.93
N ASN A 709 -24.84 -9.84 -29.22
CA ASN A 709 -25.52 -11.07 -28.85
C ASN A 709 -26.25 -11.68 -30.05
N TYR A 710 -25.56 -12.54 -30.78
CA TYR A 710 -26.10 -13.24 -31.95
C TYR A 710 -27.15 -14.32 -31.61
N THR A 711 -27.47 -14.54 -30.33
CA THR A 711 -28.62 -15.37 -29.91
C THR A 711 -29.84 -14.53 -29.54
N ALA A 712 -29.72 -13.19 -29.56
CA ALA A 712 -30.84 -12.30 -29.33
C ALA A 712 -31.70 -12.12 -30.59
N SER A 713 -32.92 -11.60 -30.40
CA SER A 713 -33.81 -11.25 -31.51
C SER A 713 -33.20 -10.18 -32.43
N ALA A 714 -33.63 -10.15 -33.70
CA ALA A 714 -33.20 -9.13 -34.66
C ALA A 714 -33.49 -7.70 -34.18
N ASP A 715 -34.61 -7.48 -33.49
CA ASP A 715 -34.96 -6.17 -32.91
C ASP A 715 -34.02 -5.77 -31.78
N SER A 716 -33.65 -6.72 -30.90
CA SER A 716 -32.66 -6.47 -29.85
C SER A 716 -31.30 -6.09 -30.45
N LEU A 717 -30.89 -6.77 -31.52
CA LEU A 717 -29.64 -6.47 -32.24
C LEU A 717 -29.69 -5.09 -32.93
N ARG A 718 -30.79 -4.75 -33.61
CA ARG A 718 -31.00 -3.41 -34.19
C ARG A 718 -30.94 -2.31 -33.14
N SER A 719 -31.62 -2.52 -32.00
CA SER A 719 -31.60 -1.59 -30.87
C SER A 719 -30.17 -1.41 -30.33
N ALA A 720 -29.41 -2.50 -30.19
CA ALA A 720 -28.02 -2.44 -29.72
C ALA A 720 -27.11 -1.65 -30.69
N LEU A 721 -27.24 -1.89 -31.99
CA LEU A 721 -26.50 -1.15 -33.03
C LEU A 721 -26.81 0.35 -32.98
N ALA A 722 -28.09 0.71 -32.88
CA ALA A 722 -28.55 2.09 -32.81
C ALA A 722 -28.07 2.80 -31.54
N GLN A 723 -28.22 2.17 -30.36
CA GLN A 723 -27.78 2.74 -29.07
C GLN A 723 -26.28 3.04 -29.06
N CYS A 724 -25.45 2.20 -29.69
CA CYS A 724 -24.01 2.39 -29.76
C CYS A 724 -23.54 3.26 -30.94
N GLY A 725 -24.43 3.65 -31.85
CA GLY A 725 -24.06 4.34 -33.10
C GLY A 725 -23.11 3.52 -33.97
N ILE A 726 -23.29 2.18 -34.03
CA ILE A 726 -22.40 1.28 -34.76
C ILE A 726 -22.69 1.36 -36.26
N THR A 727 -21.70 1.78 -37.04
CA THR A 727 -21.73 1.85 -38.51
C THR A 727 -20.99 0.69 -39.19
N THR A 728 -20.20 -0.07 -38.43
CA THR A 728 -19.35 -1.16 -38.92
C THR A 728 -19.44 -2.37 -38.01
N VAL A 729 -19.65 -3.55 -38.60
CA VAL A 729 -19.69 -4.83 -37.87
C VAL A 729 -18.66 -5.81 -38.46
N VAL A 730 -17.82 -6.37 -37.60
CA VAL A 730 -16.87 -7.43 -37.97
C VAL A 730 -17.48 -8.81 -37.72
N THR A 731 -17.46 -9.67 -38.74
CA THR A 731 -18.03 -11.02 -38.70
C THR A 731 -17.25 -12.00 -39.59
N ALA A 732 -17.73 -13.23 -39.75
CA ALA A 732 -17.16 -14.28 -40.59
C ALA A 732 -18.25 -14.88 -41.48
N ARG A 733 -17.95 -15.13 -42.77
CA ARG A 733 -18.94 -15.67 -43.73
C ARG A 733 -19.50 -17.02 -43.28
N PRO A 734 -18.67 -18.02 -42.89
CA PRO A 734 -19.16 -19.33 -42.44
C PRO A 734 -19.96 -19.27 -41.14
N PHE A 735 -19.89 -18.16 -40.40
CA PHE A 735 -20.67 -17.96 -39.19
C PHE A 735 -22.04 -17.37 -39.49
N LEU A 736 -22.12 -16.35 -40.37
CA LEU A 736 -23.41 -15.78 -40.80
C LEU A 736 -24.27 -16.81 -41.51
N GLU A 737 -23.68 -17.65 -42.38
CA GLU A 737 -24.41 -18.70 -43.11
C GLU A 737 -25.10 -19.71 -42.17
N LYS A 738 -24.58 -19.89 -40.94
CA LYS A 738 -25.14 -20.81 -39.94
C LYS A 738 -26.23 -20.19 -39.07
N LEU A 739 -26.43 -18.87 -39.14
CA LEU A 739 -27.36 -18.15 -38.28
C LEU A 739 -28.52 -17.59 -39.09
N ALA A 740 -29.69 -18.23 -38.94
CA ALA A 740 -30.94 -17.71 -39.50
C ALA A 740 -31.51 -16.59 -38.61
N GLY A 741 -32.13 -15.56 -39.23
CA GLY A 741 -32.90 -14.54 -38.50
C GLY A 741 -32.10 -13.37 -37.92
N LEU A 742 -30.83 -13.19 -38.30
CA LEU A 742 -30.07 -11.98 -37.96
C LEU A 742 -30.51 -10.78 -38.81
N PRO A 743 -30.44 -9.54 -38.28
CA PRO A 743 -30.69 -8.35 -39.06
C PRO A 743 -29.55 -8.10 -40.06
N GLU A 744 -29.81 -7.31 -41.10
CA GLU A 744 -28.75 -6.80 -41.97
C GLU A 744 -27.83 -5.87 -41.15
N PHE A 745 -26.53 -6.15 -41.22
CA PHE A 745 -25.53 -5.40 -40.47
C PHE A 745 -24.96 -4.24 -41.30
N PRO A 746 -24.73 -3.06 -40.70
CA PRO A 746 -24.09 -1.95 -41.39
C PRO A 746 -22.58 -2.20 -41.57
N GLY A 747 -22.04 -1.81 -42.74
CA GLY A 747 -20.60 -1.80 -43.00
C GLY A 747 -19.89 -3.11 -42.68
N VAL A 748 -20.39 -4.24 -43.20
CA VAL A 748 -19.88 -5.57 -42.81
C VAL A 748 -18.44 -5.77 -43.27
N LEU A 749 -17.56 -6.09 -42.32
CA LEU A 749 -16.18 -6.50 -42.57
C LEU A 749 -16.00 -7.98 -42.22
N TYR A 750 -15.54 -8.76 -43.19
CA TYR A 750 -15.27 -10.19 -43.00
C TYR A 750 -13.83 -10.41 -42.54
N ILE A 751 -13.64 -11.19 -41.47
CA ILE A 751 -12.31 -11.46 -40.92
C ILE A 751 -11.41 -12.19 -41.93
N GLU A 752 -11.97 -12.99 -42.81
CA GLU A 752 -11.29 -13.70 -43.89
C GLU A 752 -10.66 -12.71 -44.87
N ASP A 753 -11.39 -11.67 -45.25
CA ASP A 753 -10.95 -10.62 -46.17
C ASP A 753 -9.85 -9.77 -45.50
N LEU A 754 -10.01 -9.46 -44.21
CA LEU A 754 -9.00 -8.75 -43.42
C LEU A 754 -7.68 -9.53 -43.29
N LEU A 755 -7.72 -10.86 -43.37
CA LEU A 755 -6.55 -11.73 -43.27
C LEU A 755 -6.04 -12.22 -44.64
N ALA A 756 -6.74 -11.93 -45.73
CA ALA A 756 -6.34 -12.31 -47.08
C ALA A 756 -5.12 -11.52 -47.56
N GLY A 757 -4.29 -12.12 -48.43
CA GLY A 757 -3.19 -11.41 -49.09
C GLY A 757 -2.07 -10.90 -48.16
N LEU A 758 -1.84 -11.53 -46.99
CA LEU A 758 -0.78 -11.11 -46.06
C LEU A 758 0.62 -11.34 -46.63
N THR A 759 1.37 -10.26 -46.82
CA THR A 759 2.74 -10.30 -47.33
C THR A 759 3.76 -10.61 -46.23
N PRO A 760 4.91 -11.25 -46.55
CA PRO A 760 6.01 -11.42 -45.61
C PRO A 760 6.52 -10.08 -45.03
N ARG A 761 6.46 -9.01 -45.83
CA ARG A 761 6.86 -7.65 -45.42
C ARG A 761 5.95 -7.07 -44.34
N GLU A 762 4.63 -7.21 -44.47
CA GLU A 762 3.67 -6.80 -43.43
C GLU A 762 3.91 -7.57 -42.13
N LYS A 763 4.07 -8.90 -42.22
CA LYS A 763 4.37 -9.76 -41.07
C LYS A 763 5.69 -9.35 -40.40
N GLY A 764 6.74 -9.09 -41.18
CA GLY A 764 8.03 -8.61 -40.68
C GLY A 764 7.94 -7.26 -39.98
N ARG A 765 7.24 -6.28 -40.55
CA ARG A 765 7.01 -4.96 -39.92
C ARG A 765 6.22 -5.08 -38.61
N ALA A 766 5.15 -5.88 -38.61
CA ALA A 766 4.36 -6.13 -37.42
C ALA A 766 5.17 -6.85 -36.34
N PHE A 767 6.01 -7.81 -36.70
CA PHE A 767 6.94 -8.48 -35.79
C PHE A 767 7.94 -7.50 -35.17
N LEU A 768 8.59 -6.65 -35.97
CA LEU A 768 9.54 -5.66 -35.46
C LEU A 768 8.85 -4.68 -34.50
N LYS A 769 7.65 -4.19 -34.84
CA LYS A 769 6.82 -3.36 -33.96
C LYS A 769 6.45 -4.10 -32.67
N ALA A 770 6.00 -5.35 -32.78
CA ALA A 770 5.58 -6.20 -31.68
C ALA A 770 6.73 -6.51 -30.71
N ARG A 771 7.94 -6.78 -31.21
CA ARG A 771 9.06 -7.28 -30.40
C ARG A 771 10.02 -6.20 -29.92
N LEU A 772 10.29 -5.18 -30.74
CA LEU A 772 11.40 -4.24 -30.52
C LEU A 772 10.95 -2.83 -30.15
N LEU A 773 9.86 -2.32 -30.73
CA LEU A 773 9.45 -0.93 -30.51
C LEU A 773 8.90 -0.73 -29.08
N PRO A 774 9.39 0.22 -28.26
CA PRO A 774 8.86 0.43 -26.90
C PRO A 774 7.35 0.73 -26.92
N LEU A 775 6.57 0.08 -26.03
CA LEU A 775 5.10 0.15 -26.03
C LEU A 775 4.57 1.58 -26.04
N ARG A 776 5.23 2.49 -25.30
CA ARG A 776 4.87 3.90 -25.22
C ARG A 776 4.75 4.63 -26.56
N PHE A 777 5.44 4.17 -27.61
CA PHE A 777 5.45 4.83 -28.91
C PHE A 777 4.31 4.40 -29.84
N TRP A 778 3.63 3.29 -29.53
CA TRP A 778 2.63 2.74 -30.46
C TRP A 778 1.36 2.22 -29.80
N ALA A 779 1.34 2.03 -28.49
CA ALA A 779 0.12 1.72 -27.72
C ALA A 779 -0.65 2.99 -27.29
N ARG A 780 -0.36 4.15 -27.92
CA ARG A 780 -1.02 5.48 -27.73
C ARG A 780 -1.37 5.82 -26.26
N PRO A 781 -0.38 5.98 -25.37
CA PRO A 781 -0.63 6.20 -23.94
C PRO A 781 -0.92 7.66 -23.52
N SER A 782 -0.82 8.65 -24.41
CA SER A 782 -0.98 10.06 -24.02
C SER A 782 -2.44 10.37 -23.68
N ALA A 783 -2.67 10.83 -22.45
CA ALA A 783 -3.99 11.14 -21.87
C ALA A 783 -4.92 9.93 -21.60
N PHE A 784 -4.40 8.70 -21.49
CA PHE A 784 -5.21 7.56 -21.04
C PHE A 784 -5.71 7.73 -19.59
N ALA A 785 -7.02 7.66 -19.41
CA ALA A 785 -7.68 7.54 -18.10
C ALA A 785 -8.18 6.12 -17.89
N ALA A 786 -7.96 5.55 -16.70
CA ALA A 786 -8.36 4.17 -16.39
C ALA A 786 -9.89 3.96 -16.46
N ASP A 787 -10.67 5.03 -16.20
CA ASP A 787 -12.13 5.01 -16.26
C ASP A 787 -12.68 5.20 -17.69
N ARG A 788 -11.81 5.26 -18.72
CA ARG A 788 -12.23 5.25 -20.13
C ARG A 788 -12.99 3.96 -20.45
N LEU A 789 -14.04 4.09 -21.26
CA LEU A 789 -14.86 2.99 -21.74
C LEU A 789 -14.00 1.95 -22.47
N ALA A 790 -14.16 0.68 -22.09
CA ALA A 790 -13.46 -0.46 -22.68
C ALA A 790 -14.39 -1.35 -23.52
N THR A 791 -15.65 -1.50 -23.12
CA THR A 791 -16.66 -2.25 -23.89
C THR A 791 -18.06 -1.86 -23.44
N VAL A 792 -19.05 -2.13 -24.29
CA VAL A 792 -20.47 -2.13 -23.94
C VAL A 792 -20.99 -3.55 -24.07
N ILE A 793 -21.62 -4.05 -23.02
CA ILE A 793 -22.24 -5.39 -23.02
C ILE A 793 -23.74 -5.23 -22.83
N PHE A 794 -24.53 -5.80 -23.74
CA PHE A 794 -25.98 -5.71 -23.66
C PHE A 794 -26.56 -6.79 -22.74
N SER A 795 -27.33 -6.36 -21.75
CA SER A 795 -28.16 -7.25 -20.92
C SER A 795 -29.62 -7.20 -21.41
N SER A 796 -30.30 -8.34 -21.32
CA SER A 796 -31.75 -8.41 -21.57
C SER A 796 -32.48 -7.69 -20.43
N GLY A 797 -33.07 -6.53 -20.73
CA GLY A 797 -33.89 -5.80 -19.77
C GLY A 797 -35.18 -6.55 -19.46
N SER A 798 -35.73 -6.37 -18.25
CA SER A 798 -37.08 -6.83 -17.88
C SER A 798 -38.20 -6.24 -18.76
N THR A 799 -37.89 -5.17 -19.50
CA THR A 799 -38.82 -4.43 -20.39
C THR A 799 -38.70 -4.83 -21.87
N GLY A 800 -37.99 -5.90 -22.21
CA GLY A 800 -37.80 -6.39 -23.60
C GLY A 800 -36.72 -5.65 -24.41
N GLU A 801 -36.57 -4.33 -24.23
CA GLU A 801 -35.49 -3.56 -24.88
C GLU A 801 -34.13 -3.79 -24.18
N PRO A 802 -33.05 -4.15 -24.90
CA PRO A 802 -31.75 -4.42 -24.28
C PRO A 802 -31.10 -3.14 -23.72
N LYS A 803 -30.37 -3.27 -22.61
CA LYS A 803 -29.66 -2.16 -21.95
C LYS A 803 -28.15 -2.34 -22.15
N GLY A 804 -27.48 -1.34 -22.71
CA GLY A 804 -26.02 -1.35 -22.85
C GLY A 804 -25.31 -1.03 -21.55
N VAL A 805 -24.66 -2.02 -20.93
CA VAL A 805 -23.83 -1.82 -19.72
C VAL A 805 -22.46 -1.30 -20.12
N MET A 806 -22.11 -0.09 -19.69
CA MET A 806 -20.82 0.53 -20.00
C MET A 806 -19.73 0.10 -19.00
N LEU A 807 -18.72 -0.65 -19.46
CA LEU A 807 -17.61 -1.11 -18.63
C LEU A 807 -16.31 -0.37 -18.99
N SER A 808 -15.67 0.23 -18.00
CA SER A 808 -14.36 0.85 -18.16
C SER A 808 -13.21 -0.15 -18.11
N HIS A 809 -12.02 0.28 -18.54
CA HIS A 809 -10.80 -0.51 -18.36
C HIS A 809 -10.55 -0.79 -16.87
N HIS A 810 -10.81 0.17 -15.99
CA HIS A 810 -10.65 0.01 -14.55
C HIS A 810 -11.57 -1.07 -13.96
N ASN A 811 -12.82 -1.13 -14.40
CA ASN A 811 -13.79 -2.10 -13.90
C ASN A 811 -13.34 -3.54 -14.21
N ILE A 812 -13.03 -3.79 -15.49
CA ILE A 812 -12.57 -5.09 -15.97
C ILE A 812 -11.25 -5.48 -15.30
N LEU A 813 -10.26 -4.58 -15.30
CA LEU A 813 -8.94 -4.89 -14.75
C LEU A 813 -8.99 -5.16 -13.25
N SER A 814 -9.87 -4.50 -12.50
CA SER A 814 -10.01 -4.74 -11.07
C SER A 814 -10.62 -6.12 -10.79
N ASN A 815 -11.64 -6.53 -11.56
CA ASN A 815 -12.20 -7.88 -11.43
C ASN A 815 -11.20 -8.96 -11.84
N LEU A 816 -10.42 -8.75 -12.91
CA LEU A 816 -9.34 -9.65 -13.33
C LEU A 816 -8.25 -9.80 -12.26
N GLU A 817 -7.85 -8.70 -11.62
CA GLU A 817 -6.88 -8.73 -10.52
C GLU A 817 -7.43 -9.52 -9.33
N ALA A 818 -8.72 -9.35 -8.97
CA ALA A 818 -9.38 -10.15 -7.94
C ALA A 818 -9.39 -11.65 -8.29
N LEU A 819 -9.75 -12.02 -9.52
CA LEU A 819 -9.73 -13.40 -9.99
C LEU A 819 -8.32 -14.02 -9.98
N ARG A 820 -7.29 -13.25 -10.34
CA ARG A 820 -5.89 -13.71 -10.27
C ARG A 820 -5.45 -14.03 -8.85
N ILE A 821 -5.91 -13.24 -7.86
CA ILE A 821 -5.62 -13.46 -6.44
C ILE A 821 -6.20 -14.81 -5.99
N VAL A 822 -7.46 -15.08 -6.30
CA VAL A 822 -8.21 -16.22 -5.76
C VAL A 822 -8.03 -17.52 -6.56
N PHE A 823 -7.92 -17.45 -7.89
CA PHE A 823 -7.68 -18.65 -8.72
C PHE A 823 -6.23 -19.12 -8.68
N ARG A 824 -5.32 -18.31 -8.12
CA ARG A 824 -3.88 -18.58 -8.00
C ARG A 824 -3.26 -19.02 -9.33
N VAL A 825 -3.65 -18.32 -10.41
CA VAL A 825 -3.27 -18.69 -11.78
C VAL A 825 -1.76 -18.63 -11.98
N THR A 826 -1.26 -19.56 -12.77
CA THR A 826 0.13 -19.63 -13.20
C THR A 826 0.19 -19.67 -14.72
N ARG A 827 1.36 -19.33 -15.30
CA ARG A 827 1.55 -19.41 -16.75
C ARG A 827 1.37 -20.82 -17.34
N ARG A 828 1.32 -21.87 -16.49
CA ARG A 828 1.10 -23.27 -16.89
C ARG A 828 -0.38 -23.64 -17.00
N ASP A 829 -1.28 -22.76 -16.55
CA ASP A 829 -2.71 -23.01 -16.65
C ASP A 829 -3.20 -22.95 -18.11
N ASN A 830 -4.30 -23.63 -18.37
CA ASN A 830 -5.08 -23.52 -19.60
C ASN A 830 -6.56 -23.51 -19.26
N ILE A 831 -7.34 -22.59 -19.86
CA ILE A 831 -8.79 -22.55 -19.69
C ILE A 831 -9.49 -23.08 -20.93
N CYS A 832 -10.37 -24.07 -20.76
CA CYS A 832 -11.32 -24.46 -21.80
C CYS A 832 -12.59 -23.63 -21.63
N SER A 833 -13.07 -23.02 -22.72
CA SER A 833 -14.27 -22.18 -22.66
C SER A 833 -15.12 -22.29 -23.93
N ALA A 834 -16.42 -22.40 -23.72
CA ALA A 834 -17.44 -22.14 -24.75
C ALA A 834 -18.33 -20.96 -24.37
N LEU A 835 -17.88 -20.10 -23.46
CA LEU A 835 -18.62 -18.92 -23.04
C LEU A 835 -18.52 -17.83 -24.11
N PRO A 836 -19.64 -17.29 -24.61
CA PRO A 836 -19.61 -16.23 -25.60
C PRO A 836 -18.97 -14.93 -25.09
N PHE A 837 -18.24 -14.23 -25.96
CA PHE A 837 -17.62 -12.95 -25.62
C PHE A 837 -18.61 -11.77 -25.53
N PHE A 838 -19.85 -11.95 -25.99
CA PHE A 838 -20.93 -10.98 -25.74
C PHE A 838 -21.51 -11.08 -24.32
N HIS A 839 -21.13 -12.10 -23.54
CA HIS A 839 -21.41 -12.16 -22.11
C HIS A 839 -20.19 -11.72 -21.32
N SER A 840 -20.40 -10.92 -20.27
CA SER A 840 -19.32 -10.41 -19.41
C SER A 840 -18.46 -11.51 -18.77
N LEU A 841 -19.03 -12.69 -18.50
CA LEU A 841 -18.30 -13.85 -17.97
C LEU A 841 -17.33 -14.43 -19.01
N GLY A 842 -17.72 -14.52 -20.28
CA GLY A 842 -16.82 -14.92 -21.36
C GLY A 842 -15.80 -13.81 -21.67
N PHE A 843 -16.26 -12.58 -21.84
CA PHE A 843 -15.39 -11.43 -22.14
C PHE A 843 -14.30 -11.22 -21.09
N THR A 844 -14.66 -11.16 -19.81
CA THR A 844 -13.69 -10.91 -18.74
C THR A 844 -13.00 -12.21 -18.34
N GLY A 845 -13.76 -13.26 -18.05
CA GLY A 845 -13.24 -14.49 -17.43
C GLY A 845 -12.51 -15.44 -18.39
N THR A 846 -12.79 -15.41 -19.69
CA THR A 846 -12.23 -16.41 -20.63
C THR A 846 -11.47 -15.80 -21.81
N LEU A 847 -11.73 -14.54 -22.16
CA LEU A 847 -10.90 -13.77 -23.10
C LEU A 847 -9.78 -13.03 -22.37
N TRP A 848 -10.10 -12.06 -21.50
CA TRP A 848 -9.06 -11.19 -20.92
C TRP A 848 -8.25 -11.84 -19.79
N LEU A 849 -8.86 -12.67 -18.94
CA LEU A 849 -8.16 -13.32 -17.81
C LEU A 849 -6.92 -14.14 -18.25
N PRO A 850 -7.01 -15.10 -19.19
CA PRO A 850 -5.83 -15.84 -19.67
C PRO A 850 -4.79 -14.92 -20.30
N LEU A 851 -5.24 -14.06 -21.22
CA LEU A 851 -4.37 -13.20 -22.02
C LEU A 851 -3.56 -12.19 -21.21
N LEU A 852 -4.13 -11.65 -20.12
CA LEU A 852 -3.41 -10.72 -19.24
C LEU A 852 -2.63 -11.43 -18.12
N SER A 853 -2.96 -12.68 -17.83
CA SER A 853 -2.27 -13.49 -16.80
C SER A 853 -1.11 -14.32 -17.37
N GLY A 854 -1.00 -14.42 -18.70
CA GLY A 854 0.12 -15.11 -19.37
C GLY A 854 -0.05 -16.63 -19.47
N PHE A 855 -1.28 -17.13 -19.37
CA PHE A 855 -1.64 -18.55 -19.55
C PHE A 855 -2.56 -18.71 -20.76
N SER A 856 -2.86 -19.94 -21.21
CA SER A 856 -3.55 -20.16 -22.50
C SER A 856 -5.06 -20.37 -22.37
N ALA A 857 -5.79 -20.12 -23.46
CA ALA A 857 -7.21 -20.43 -23.60
C ALA A 857 -7.46 -21.30 -24.83
N VAL A 858 -8.43 -22.21 -24.74
CA VAL A 858 -8.95 -22.93 -25.90
C VAL A 858 -10.46 -22.74 -25.99
N TYR A 859 -10.93 -22.35 -27.17
CA TYR A 859 -12.31 -21.96 -27.41
C TYR A 859 -13.08 -23.01 -28.21
N HIS A 860 -14.35 -23.14 -27.89
CA HIS A 860 -15.31 -23.89 -28.68
C HIS A 860 -16.58 -23.06 -28.88
N THR A 861 -17.19 -23.15 -30.07
CA THR A 861 -18.29 -22.27 -30.46
C THR A 861 -19.64 -22.69 -29.91
N ASN A 862 -19.84 -23.98 -29.63
CA ASN A 862 -21.10 -24.52 -29.13
C ASN A 862 -20.96 -25.04 -27.69
N PRO A 863 -21.54 -24.37 -26.68
CA PRO A 863 -21.40 -24.79 -25.29
C PRO A 863 -22.14 -26.09 -24.94
N LEU A 864 -22.99 -26.62 -25.83
CA LEU A 864 -23.74 -27.85 -25.59
C LEU A 864 -23.05 -29.12 -26.14
N ASP A 865 -21.96 -28.97 -26.90
CA ASP A 865 -21.20 -30.09 -27.47
C ASP A 865 -20.28 -30.72 -26.42
N GLY A 866 -20.88 -31.40 -25.43
CA GLY A 866 -20.15 -31.92 -24.28
C GLY A 866 -19.04 -32.92 -24.61
N GLU A 867 -19.16 -33.68 -25.69
CA GLU A 867 -18.09 -34.57 -26.17
C GLU A 867 -16.88 -33.79 -26.70
N VAL A 868 -17.12 -32.71 -27.45
CA VAL A 868 -16.05 -31.86 -27.99
C VAL A 868 -15.34 -31.13 -26.85
N ILE A 869 -16.09 -30.63 -25.86
CA ILE A 869 -15.53 -30.00 -24.67
C ILE A 869 -14.69 -30.99 -23.87
N ALA A 870 -15.20 -32.19 -23.60
CA ALA A 870 -14.48 -33.24 -22.89
C ALA A 870 -13.15 -33.58 -23.58
N ARG A 871 -13.21 -33.84 -24.90
CA ARG A 871 -12.03 -34.07 -25.74
C ARG A 871 -11.05 -32.91 -25.67
N THR A 872 -11.55 -31.68 -25.76
CA THR A 872 -10.72 -30.47 -25.76
C THR A 872 -10.00 -30.29 -24.42
N VAL A 873 -10.69 -30.49 -23.29
CA VAL A 873 -10.08 -30.44 -21.95
C VAL A 873 -8.96 -31.48 -21.84
N ARG A 874 -9.21 -32.72 -22.29
CA ARG A 874 -8.23 -33.80 -22.27
C ARG A 874 -6.99 -33.49 -23.12
N GLU A 875 -7.19 -33.09 -24.37
CA GLU A 875 -6.12 -32.88 -25.37
C GLU A 875 -5.28 -31.64 -25.08
N GLN A 876 -5.92 -30.56 -24.62
CA GLN A 876 -5.24 -29.31 -24.26
C GLN A 876 -4.79 -29.28 -22.80
N ARG A 877 -5.10 -30.35 -22.03
CA ARG A 877 -4.79 -30.48 -20.60
C ARG A 877 -5.28 -29.26 -19.82
N SER A 878 -6.51 -28.84 -20.09
CA SER A 878 -7.08 -27.65 -19.46
C SER A 878 -7.16 -27.83 -17.96
N THR A 879 -6.74 -26.81 -17.22
CA THR A 879 -6.73 -26.81 -15.74
C THR A 879 -7.92 -26.07 -15.16
N LEU A 880 -8.55 -25.18 -15.94
CA LEU A 880 -9.69 -24.36 -15.54
C LEU A 880 -10.87 -24.61 -16.49
N LEU A 881 -12.07 -24.70 -15.91
CA LEU A 881 -13.33 -24.71 -16.65
C LEU A 881 -14.29 -23.71 -16.00
N ILE A 882 -14.81 -22.77 -16.80
CA ILE A 882 -15.88 -21.85 -16.38
C ILE A 882 -17.09 -22.12 -17.27
N ALA A 883 -18.23 -22.45 -16.65
CA ALA A 883 -19.43 -22.90 -17.34
C ALA A 883 -20.70 -22.47 -16.61
N THR A 884 -21.87 -22.70 -17.20
CA THR A 884 -23.15 -22.64 -16.45
C THR A 884 -23.52 -24.05 -15.97
N PRO A 885 -24.36 -24.19 -14.94
CA PRO A 885 -24.96 -25.46 -14.55
C PRO A 885 -25.58 -26.23 -15.73
N THR A 886 -26.29 -25.53 -16.64
CA THR A 886 -26.83 -26.12 -17.86
C THR A 886 -25.76 -26.77 -18.75
N PHE A 887 -24.61 -26.11 -18.93
CA PHE A 887 -23.51 -26.68 -19.73
C PHE A 887 -22.86 -27.87 -19.02
N LEU A 888 -22.67 -27.79 -17.70
CA LEU A 888 -22.13 -28.91 -16.93
C LEU A 888 -23.01 -30.15 -17.02
N LEU A 889 -24.34 -29.99 -17.10
CA LEU A 889 -25.24 -31.12 -17.30
C LEU A 889 -25.02 -31.79 -18.66
N ALA A 890 -24.78 -31.02 -19.73
CA ALA A 890 -24.43 -31.57 -21.04
C ALA A 890 -23.10 -32.34 -20.98
N TYR A 891 -22.11 -31.80 -20.26
CA TYR A 891 -20.79 -32.41 -20.10
C TYR A 891 -20.86 -33.70 -19.28
N LEU A 892 -21.62 -33.68 -18.18
CA LEU A 892 -21.84 -34.83 -17.30
C LEU A 892 -22.37 -36.05 -18.07
N ARG A 893 -23.25 -35.84 -19.06
CA ARG A 893 -23.82 -36.91 -19.89
C ARG A 893 -22.82 -37.53 -20.86
N LYS A 894 -21.87 -36.76 -21.40
CA LYS A 894 -21.02 -37.18 -22.52
C LYS A 894 -19.56 -37.46 -22.15
N ALA A 895 -19.01 -36.76 -21.17
CA ALA A 895 -17.61 -36.89 -20.76
C ALA A 895 -17.35 -38.17 -19.96
N LYS A 896 -16.13 -38.69 -20.03
CA LYS A 896 -15.60 -39.78 -19.20
C LYS A 896 -14.75 -39.21 -18.06
N LYS A 897 -14.50 -40.02 -17.03
CA LYS A 897 -13.73 -39.61 -15.85
C LYS A 897 -12.36 -39.03 -16.23
N GLU A 898 -11.70 -39.66 -17.19
CA GLU A 898 -10.34 -39.31 -17.63
C GLU A 898 -10.28 -37.95 -18.34
N ASP A 899 -11.39 -37.54 -18.98
CA ASP A 899 -11.43 -36.32 -19.79
C ASP A 899 -11.19 -35.07 -18.93
N PHE A 900 -11.64 -35.08 -17.67
CA PHE A 900 -11.57 -33.94 -16.75
C PHE A 900 -10.49 -34.09 -15.66
N SER A 901 -9.63 -35.11 -15.77
CA SER A 901 -8.57 -35.42 -14.80
C SER A 901 -7.51 -34.32 -14.59
N THR A 902 -7.40 -33.38 -15.52
CA THR A 902 -6.44 -32.25 -15.44
C THR A 902 -7.04 -30.98 -14.84
N LEU A 903 -8.36 -30.92 -14.68
CA LEU A 903 -9.04 -29.77 -14.09
C LEU A 903 -8.68 -29.68 -12.60
N ARG A 904 -8.28 -28.49 -12.16
CA ARG A 904 -8.05 -28.16 -10.74
C ARG A 904 -9.11 -27.23 -10.16
N LEU A 905 -9.91 -26.61 -11.02
CA LEU A 905 -10.96 -25.67 -10.63
C LEU A 905 -12.06 -25.64 -11.70
N VAL A 906 -13.29 -25.90 -11.26
CA VAL A 906 -14.51 -25.76 -12.07
C VAL A 906 -15.39 -24.71 -11.39
N VAL A 907 -15.64 -23.59 -12.06
CA VAL A 907 -16.50 -22.52 -11.53
C VAL A 907 -17.75 -22.41 -12.38
N THR A 908 -18.88 -22.26 -11.70
CA THR A 908 -20.19 -22.04 -12.29
C THR A 908 -20.72 -20.67 -11.96
N GLY A 909 -21.56 -20.12 -12.83
CA GLY A 909 -22.26 -18.86 -12.59
C GLY A 909 -23.41 -18.67 -13.57
N ALA A 910 -24.03 -17.49 -13.51
CA ALA A 910 -25.21 -17.09 -14.29
C ALA A 910 -26.53 -17.83 -13.97
N GLU A 911 -26.47 -19.04 -13.40
CA GLU A 911 -27.61 -19.81 -12.91
C GLU A 911 -27.25 -20.44 -11.55
N LYS A 912 -28.26 -20.76 -10.74
CA LYS A 912 -28.11 -21.44 -9.45
C LYS A 912 -27.53 -22.85 -9.64
N LEU A 913 -26.45 -23.18 -8.93
CA LEU A 913 -25.88 -24.53 -8.95
C LEU A 913 -26.68 -25.44 -8.01
N LYS A 914 -27.37 -26.43 -8.57
CA LYS A 914 -28.09 -27.44 -7.76
C LYS A 914 -27.10 -28.43 -7.13
N SER A 915 -27.22 -28.69 -5.83
CA SER A 915 -26.32 -29.60 -5.10
C SER A 915 -26.20 -30.97 -5.76
N LYS A 916 -27.34 -31.56 -6.19
CA LYS A 916 -27.35 -32.84 -6.91
C LYS A 916 -26.47 -32.85 -8.17
N LEU A 917 -26.42 -31.76 -8.92
CA LEU A 917 -25.55 -31.64 -10.09
C LEU A 917 -24.09 -31.57 -9.67
N ALA A 918 -23.77 -30.80 -8.64
CA ALA A 918 -22.41 -30.70 -8.10
C ALA A 918 -21.91 -32.06 -7.59
N ASP A 919 -22.75 -32.78 -6.83
CA ASP A 919 -22.46 -34.11 -6.27
C ASP A 919 -22.24 -35.14 -7.36
N SER A 920 -23.14 -35.24 -8.36
CA SER A 920 -22.96 -36.16 -9.49
C SER A 920 -21.72 -35.85 -10.34
N PHE A 921 -21.36 -34.57 -10.46
CA PHE A 921 -20.15 -34.17 -11.18
C PHE A 921 -18.88 -34.55 -10.38
N GLU A 922 -18.87 -34.31 -9.08
CA GLU A 922 -17.78 -34.69 -8.18
C GLU A 922 -17.60 -36.20 -8.11
N GLU A 923 -18.68 -36.97 -7.97
CA GLU A 923 -18.66 -38.44 -7.94
C GLU A 923 -18.05 -39.01 -9.24
N LYS A 924 -18.44 -38.46 -10.40
CA LYS A 924 -17.97 -38.95 -11.69
C LYS A 924 -16.53 -38.53 -12.01
N PHE A 925 -16.16 -37.27 -11.75
CA PHE A 925 -14.90 -36.70 -12.23
C PHE A 925 -13.85 -36.44 -11.13
N GLY A 926 -14.22 -36.57 -9.85
CA GLY A 926 -13.33 -36.32 -8.71
C GLY A 926 -13.07 -34.83 -8.42
N ILE A 927 -13.86 -33.93 -9.02
CA ILE A 927 -13.75 -32.48 -8.82
C ILE A 927 -15.14 -31.86 -8.67
N ARG A 928 -15.35 -31.10 -7.61
CA ARG A 928 -16.61 -30.40 -7.35
C ARG A 928 -16.71 -29.10 -8.14
N PRO A 929 -17.78 -28.88 -8.93
CA PRO A 929 -18.11 -27.56 -9.45
C PRO A 929 -18.47 -26.61 -8.31
N LEU A 930 -17.94 -25.40 -8.34
CA LEU A 930 -18.17 -24.38 -7.32
C LEU A 930 -18.98 -23.23 -7.87
N GLU A 931 -19.86 -22.68 -7.05
CA GLU A 931 -20.77 -21.60 -7.45
C GLU A 931 -20.15 -20.22 -7.28
N GLY A 932 -20.48 -19.31 -8.21
CA GLY A 932 -20.12 -17.91 -8.17
C GLY A 932 -21.31 -17.03 -8.52
N TYR A 933 -21.38 -15.85 -7.90
CA TYR A 933 -22.41 -14.87 -8.17
C TYR A 933 -21.83 -13.60 -8.80
N GLY A 934 -22.60 -13.03 -9.72
CA GLY A 934 -22.14 -11.93 -10.54
C GLY A 934 -23.25 -11.32 -11.39
N ALA A 935 -22.98 -10.10 -11.86
CA ALA A 935 -23.84 -9.37 -12.79
C ALA A 935 -22.97 -8.66 -13.84
N THR A 936 -23.51 -8.39 -15.03
CA THR A 936 -22.78 -7.67 -16.08
C THR A 936 -22.32 -6.29 -15.62
N GLU A 937 -23.16 -5.62 -14.84
CA GLU A 937 -22.93 -4.33 -14.19
C GLU A 937 -21.75 -4.33 -13.19
N LEU A 938 -21.21 -5.51 -12.85
CA LEU A 938 -20.18 -5.73 -11.83
C LEU A 938 -18.93 -6.46 -12.38
N SER A 939 -18.77 -6.47 -13.70
CA SER A 939 -17.56 -6.85 -14.46
C SER A 939 -16.90 -8.24 -14.30
N PRO A 940 -17.58 -9.39 -14.17
CA PRO A 940 -18.92 -9.64 -13.66
C PRO A 940 -18.96 -10.18 -12.22
N VAL A 941 -17.82 -10.60 -11.66
CA VAL A 941 -17.81 -11.46 -10.47
C VAL A 941 -17.91 -10.64 -9.19
N ILE A 942 -18.83 -11.02 -8.30
CA ILE A 942 -19.08 -10.39 -7.00
C ILE A 942 -18.52 -11.27 -5.89
N SER A 943 -18.91 -12.55 -5.89
CA SER A 943 -18.50 -13.55 -4.91
C SER A 943 -18.20 -14.90 -5.57
N LEU A 944 -17.35 -15.70 -4.91
CA LEU A 944 -16.93 -17.01 -5.40
C LEU A 944 -16.78 -18.01 -4.25
N SER A 945 -17.33 -19.20 -4.45
CA SER A 945 -16.94 -20.39 -3.71
C SER A 945 -15.62 -20.92 -4.26
N LEU A 946 -14.70 -21.28 -3.38
CA LEU A 946 -13.38 -21.81 -3.70
C LEU A 946 -13.19 -23.18 -3.04
N PRO A 947 -12.26 -24.02 -3.54
CA PRO A 947 -11.90 -25.24 -2.83
C PRO A 947 -11.34 -24.90 -1.44
N ASP A 948 -11.60 -25.76 -0.48
CA ASP A 948 -10.94 -25.70 0.82
C ASP A 948 -9.43 -25.82 0.66
N VAL A 949 -8.68 -25.06 1.46
CA VAL A 949 -7.22 -25.10 1.43
C VAL A 949 -6.68 -25.42 2.81
N GLU A 950 -5.86 -26.47 2.90
CA GLU A 950 -5.17 -26.84 4.13
C GLU A 950 -3.66 -26.75 3.93
N ILE A 951 -3.02 -25.85 4.69
CA ILE A 951 -1.57 -25.65 4.70
C ILE A 951 -1.10 -25.40 6.14
N ASP A 952 -0.05 -26.10 6.55
CA ASP A 952 0.56 -26.03 7.88
C ASP A 952 -0.43 -26.28 9.03
N GLY A 953 -1.32 -27.28 8.85
CA GLY A 953 -2.32 -27.69 9.83
C GLY A 953 -3.45 -26.68 10.05
N ILE A 954 -3.60 -25.69 9.16
CA ILE A 954 -4.70 -24.74 9.18
C ILE A 954 -5.53 -24.92 7.90
N ARG A 955 -6.78 -25.34 8.09
CA ARG A 955 -7.80 -25.46 7.05
C ARG A 955 -8.59 -24.17 6.93
N GLN A 956 -8.62 -23.58 5.73
CA GLN A 956 -9.47 -22.46 5.38
C GLN A 956 -10.62 -22.96 4.51
N ILE A 957 -11.85 -22.71 4.97
CA ILE A 957 -13.09 -23.08 4.26
C ILE A 957 -13.28 -22.11 3.10
N GLY A 958 -13.36 -22.63 1.88
CA GLY A 958 -13.54 -21.85 0.66
C GLY A 958 -14.97 -21.87 0.13
N ALA A 959 -15.77 -22.87 0.50
CA ALA A 959 -17.14 -23.05 0.03
C ALA A 959 -18.06 -23.52 1.16
N ARG A 960 -19.34 -23.16 1.08
CA ARG A 960 -20.41 -23.67 1.94
C ARG A 960 -21.60 -24.06 1.07
N ASP A 961 -22.31 -25.11 1.45
CA ASP A 961 -23.49 -25.54 0.70
C ASP A 961 -24.56 -24.45 0.68
N GLY A 962 -25.15 -24.25 -0.49
CA GLY A 962 -26.15 -23.19 -0.74
C GLY A 962 -25.58 -21.77 -0.70
N SER A 963 -24.26 -21.59 -0.62
CA SER A 963 -23.60 -20.28 -0.71
C SER A 963 -23.00 -20.05 -2.10
N VAL A 964 -23.12 -18.81 -2.57
CA VAL A 964 -22.40 -18.29 -3.75
C VAL A 964 -21.01 -17.76 -3.39
N GLY A 965 -20.52 -18.10 -2.20
CA GLY A 965 -19.17 -17.88 -1.72
C GLY A 965 -18.93 -16.53 -1.04
N LEU A 966 -17.64 -16.21 -0.86
CA LEU A 966 -17.20 -14.95 -0.26
C LEU A 966 -17.06 -13.85 -1.32
N PRO A 967 -17.35 -12.57 -1.00
CA PRO A 967 -17.05 -11.45 -1.88
C PRO A 967 -15.56 -11.45 -2.27
N VAL A 968 -15.28 -11.28 -3.57
CA VAL A 968 -13.91 -11.28 -4.08
C VAL A 968 -13.13 -10.04 -3.61
N PRO A 969 -11.78 -10.08 -3.56
CA PRO A 969 -10.99 -8.92 -3.16
C PRO A 969 -11.36 -7.66 -3.94
N GLY A 970 -11.52 -6.53 -3.23
CA GLY A 970 -11.96 -5.28 -3.82
C GLY A 970 -13.48 -5.14 -3.98
N VAL A 971 -14.30 -6.11 -3.55
CA VAL A 971 -15.76 -6.03 -3.58
C VAL A 971 -16.32 -6.09 -2.16
N VAL A 972 -17.24 -5.19 -1.83
CA VAL A 972 -18.00 -5.17 -0.58
C VAL A 972 -19.46 -5.47 -0.88
N VAL A 973 -20.07 -6.32 -0.05
CA VAL A 973 -21.50 -6.61 -0.07
C VAL A 973 -22.12 -6.11 1.23
N LYS A 974 -23.29 -5.48 1.14
CA LYS A 974 -24.10 -5.04 2.27
C LYS A 974 -25.53 -5.50 2.04
N ILE A 975 -26.20 -5.98 3.09
CA ILE A 975 -27.61 -6.36 3.05
C ILE A 975 -28.43 -5.23 3.68
N VAL A 976 -29.47 -4.77 2.99
CA VAL A 976 -30.36 -3.72 3.49
C VAL A 976 -31.82 -4.14 3.44
N ASP A 977 -32.62 -3.52 4.29
CA ASP A 977 -34.06 -3.56 4.15
C ASP A 977 -34.46 -2.88 2.81
N PRO A 978 -35.26 -3.54 1.95
CA PRO A 978 -35.59 -3.00 0.62
C PRO A 978 -36.38 -1.68 0.67
N GLU A 979 -37.13 -1.41 1.74
CA GLU A 979 -38.00 -0.23 1.86
C GLU A 979 -37.27 0.95 2.53
N SER A 980 -36.73 0.74 3.72
CA SER A 980 -36.07 1.78 4.52
C SER A 980 -34.62 2.04 4.10
N GLY A 981 -33.96 1.10 3.41
CA GLY A 981 -32.55 1.16 3.07
C GLY A 981 -31.59 0.99 4.26
N VAL A 982 -32.13 0.72 5.46
CA VAL A 982 -31.35 0.47 6.67
C VAL A 982 -30.57 -0.84 6.52
N THR A 983 -29.35 -0.86 7.05
CA THR A 983 -28.50 -2.07 6.98
C THR A 983 -29.01 -3.11 7.96
N LEU A 984 -29.24 -4.34 7.47
CA LEU A 984 -29.73 -5.44 8.29
C LEU A 984 -28.59 -6.17 9.01
N PRO A 985 -28.85 -6.79 10.17
CA PRO A 985 -27.93 -7.71 10.84
C PRO A 985 -27.50 -8.91 9.97
N GLU A 986 -26.41 -9.58 10.37
CA GLU A 986 -25.99 -10.83 9.72
C GLU A 986 -27.06 -11.92 9.85
N GLY A 987 -27.18 -12.76 8.82
CA GLY A 987 -28.14 -13.86 8.76
C GLY A 987 -29.55 -13.47 8.32
N GLU A 988 -29.91 -12.18 8.37
CA GLU A 988 -31.21 -11.69 7.90
C GLU A 988 -31.22 -11.49 6.38
N PRO A 989 -32.25 -11.99 5.67
CA PRO A 989 -32.39 -11.78 4.24
C PRO A 989 -32.85 -10.34 3.94
N GLY A 990 -32.24 -9.72 2.94
CA GLY A 990 -32.62 -8.39 2.45
C GLY A 990 -32.01 -8.10 1.08
N LEU A 991 -32.19 -6.87 0.62
CA LEU A 991 -31.66 -6.40 -0.67
C LEU A 991 -30.14 -6.35 -0.65
N ILE A 992 -29.52 -6.99 -1.64
CA ILE A 992 -28.07 -7.01 -1.80
C ILE A 992 -27.62 -5.71 -2.47
N LEU A 993 -26.75 -4.97 -1.77
CA LEU A 993 -26.01 -3.84 -2.33
C LEU A 993 -24.54 -4.22 -2.50
N VAL A 994 -23.96 -3.83 -3.63
CA VAL A 994 -22.56 -4.12 -3.97
C VAL A 994 -21.78 -2.84 -4.14
N LYS A 995 -20.58 -2.76 -3.60
CA LYS A 995 -19.64 -1.64 -3.76
C LYS A 995 -18.29 -2.15 -4.21
N GLY A 996 -17.66 -1.43 -5.14
CA GLY A 996 -16.32 -1.79 -5.60
C GLY A 996 -15.91 -1.11 -6.90
N PRO A 997 -14.64 -1.23 -7.28
CA PRO A 997 -14.09 -0.70 -8.52
C PRO A 997 -14.62 -1.43 -9.76
N ASN A 998 -15.31 -2.57 -9.58
CA ASN A 998 -15.87 -3.41 -10.64
C ASN A 998 -17.24 -2.92 -11.15
N ILE A 999 -17.85 -1.93 -10.50
CA ILE A 999 -19.13 -1.34 -10.88
C ILE A 999 -19.03 -0.59 -12.21
N MET A 1000 -19.97 -0.83 -13.12
CA MET A 1000 -20.12 -0.16 -14.41
C MET A 1000 -20.13 1.38 -14.31
N LEU A 1001 -19.89 2.05 -15.43
CA LEU A 1001 -20.03 3.51 -15.53
C LEU A 1001 -21.50 3.98 -15.51
N GLY A 1002 -22.40 3.11 -15.96
CA GLY A 1002 -23.83 3.35 -16.11
C GLY A 1002 -24.39 2.62 -17.34
N TYR A 1003 -25.70 2.77 -17.58
CA TYR A 1003 -26.35 2.31 -18.81
C TYR A 1003 -26.19 3.35 -19.93
N LEU A 1004 -25.79 2.89 -21.12
CA LEU A 1004 -25.57 3.72 -22.30
C LEU A 1004 -26.84 4.49 -22.67
N GLY A 1005 -26.74 5.82 -22.74
CA GLY A 1005 -27.86 6.71 -23.09
C GLY A 1005 -29.05 6.70 -22.12
N LYS A 1006 -28.93 6.05 -20.95
CA LYS A 1006 -30.04 5.86 -19.99
C LYS A 1006 -29.64 6.34 -18.58
N PRO A 1007 -29.42 7.66 -18.36
CA PRO A 1007 -28.95 8.19 -17.07
C PRO A 1007 -29.96 7.97 -15.93
N GLU A 1008 -31.26 8.07 -16.20
CA GLU A 1008 -32.32 7.83 -15.21
C GLU A 1008 -32.27 6.39 -14.68
N LYS A 1009 -32.26 5.40 -15.57
CA LYS A 1009 -32.08 3.98 -15.22
C LYS A 1009 -30.74 3.71 -14.51
N SER A 1010 -29.71 4.51 -14.78
CA SER A 1010 -28.43 4.41 -14.10
C SER A 1010 -28.53 4.91 -12.65
N ALA A 1011 -29.24 6.02 -12.43
CA ALA A 1011 -29.46 6.58 -11.10
C ALA A 1011 -30.36 5.69 -10.21
N GLU A 1012 -31.27 4.92 -10.81
CA GLU A 1012 -32.08 3.93 -10.09
C GLU A 1012 -31.23 2.87 -9.38
N VAL A 1013 -30.17 2.39 -10.06
CA VAL A 1013 -29.34 1.27 -9.58
C VAL A 1013 -28.00 1.71 -9.00
N LEU A 1014 -27.51 2.92 -9.27
CA LEU A 1014 -26.25 3.46 -8.73
C LEU A 1014 -26.56 4.57 -7.70
N ARG A 1015 -26.42 4.26 -6.41
CA ARG A 1015 -26.75 5.17 -5.29
C ARG A 1015 -25.58 5.25 -4.32
N ASP A 1016 -25.02 6.44 -4.10
CA ASP A 1016 -23.92 6.69 -3.14
C ASP A 1016 -22.71 5.74 -3.29
N GLY A 1017 -22.39 5.37 -4.54
CA GLY A 1017 -21.30 4.43 -4.86
C GLY A 1017 -21.65 2.96 -4.65
N TRP A 1018 -22.90 2.64 -4.30
CA TRP A 1018 -23.45 1.28 -4.24
C TRP A 1018 -24.26 0.96 -5.50
N TYR A 1019 -24.14 -0.28 -5.97
CA TYR A 1019 -25.00 -0.87 -6.96
C TYR A 1019 -26.12 -1.66 -6.27
N VAL A 1020 -27.37 -1.35 -6.61
CA VAL A 1020 -28.56 -2.07 -6.18
C VAL A 1020 -28.76 -3.28 -7.08
N SER A 1021 -28.56 -4.50 -6.57
CA SER A 1021 -28.58 -5.69 -7.44
C SER A 1021 -29.98 -6.12 -7.89
N GLY A 1022 -31.00 -5.78 -7.10
CA GLY A 1022 -32.35 -6.34 -7.26
C GLY A 1022 -32.48 -7.81 -6.83
N ASP A 1023 -31.43 -8.38 -6.25
CA ASP A 1023 -31.41 -9.73 -5.68
C ASP A 1023 -31.52 -9.65 -4.14
N ILE A 1024 -32.28 -10.58 -3.55
CA ILE A 1024 -32.43 -10.74 -2.10
C ILE A 1024 -31.49 -11.85 -1.62
N GLY A 1025 -30.79 -11.60 -0.53
CA GLY A 1025 -29.94 -12.59 0.10
C GLY A 1025 -29.48 -12.18 1.47
N ARG A 1026 -28.57 -12.98 2.04
CA ARG A 1026 -28.01 -12.77 3.36
C ARG A 1026 -26.52 -13.07 3.39
N LEU A 1027 -25.81 -12.41 4.29
CA LEU A 1027 -24.45 -12.77 4.67
C LEU A 1027 -24.51 -13.60 5.95
N ASP A 1028 -23.87 -14.77 5.97
CA ASP A 1028 -23.70 -15.52 7.22
C ASP A 1028 -22.60 -14.90 8.11
N HIS A 1029 -22.45 -15.43 9.33
CA HIS A 1029 -21.46 -14.94 10.30
C HIS A 1029 -19.99 -15.04 9.83
N SER A 1030 -19.72 -15.91 8.85
CA SER A 1030 -18.39 -16.06 8.24
C SER A 1030 -18.22 -15.16 7.00
N GLY A 1031 -19.26 -14.43 6.61
CA GLY A 1031 -19.30 -13.53 5.47
C GLY A 1031 -19.64 -14.20 4.13
N PHE A 1032 -20.08 -15.46 4.14
CA PHE A 1032 -20.55 -16.16 2.93
C PHE A 1032 -21.89 -15.61 2.49
N LEU A 1033 -22.02 -15.32 1.19
CA LEU A 1033 -23.24 -14.81 0.60
C LEU A 1033 -24.17 -15.96 0.21
N HIS A 1034 -25.44 -15.85 0.57
CA HIS A 1034 -26.50 -16.75 0.16
C HIS A 1034 -27.56 -15.95 -0.61
N ILE A 1035 -27.89 -16.39 -1.82
CA ILE A 1035 -28.95 -15.78 -2.62
C ILE A 1035 -30.26 -16.50 -2.30
N THR A 1036 -31.29 -15.75 -1.93
CA THR A 1036 -32.63 -16.29 -1.65
C THR A 1036 -33.46 -16.33 -2.93
N ASP A 1037 -33.72 -15.18 -3.55
CA ASP A 1037 -34.40 -15.05 -4.85
C ASP A 1037 -34.19 -13.61 -5.38
N ARG A 1038 -34.82 -13.24 -6.50
CA ARG A 1038 -34.87 -11.85 -7.00
C ARG A 1038 -35.99 -11.09 -6.34
N LEU A 1039 -35.81 -9.81 -6.04
CA LEU A 1039 -36.88 -8.94 -5.49
C LEU A 1039 -38.15 -8.98 -6.35
N ALA A 1040 -38.01 -9.01 -7.68
CA ALA A 1040 -39.14 -9.12 -8.61
C ALA A 1040 -39.84 -10.51 -8.64
N ARG A 1041 -39.28 -11.51 -7.96
CA ARG A 1041 -39.81 -12.87 -7.78
C ARG A 1041 -40.26 -13.10 -6.33
N PHE A 1042 -40.57 -12.01 -5.63
CA PHE A 1042 -41.31 -12.05 -4.37
C PHE A 1042 -42.67 -11.41 -4.56
N SER A 1043 -43.63 -11.90 -3.79
CA SER A 1043 -44.92 -11.26 -3.61
C SER A 1043 -45.09 -10.84 -2.18
N LYS A 1044 -45.63 -9.64 -1.99
CA LYS A 1044 -45.98 -9.16 -0.65
C LYS A 1044 -47.43 -9.54 -0.37
N ILE A 1045 -47.62 -10.60 0.41
CA ILE A 1045 -48.94 -11.19 0.71
C ILE A 1045 -49.17 -11.06 2.20
N GLY A 1046 -50.16 -10.26 2.60
CA GLY A 1046 -50.46 -10.05 4.03
C GLY A 1046 -49.31 -9.42 4.83
N GLY A 1047 -48.43 -8.65 4.17
CA GLY A 1047 -47.26 -8.02 4.80
C GLY A 1047 -45.98 -8.86 4.78
N GLU A 1048 -46.06 -10.16 4.47
CA GLU A 1048 -44.89 -11.04 4.34
C GLU A 1048 -44.40 -11.12 2.89
N MET A 1049 -43.07 -11.18 2.72
CA MET A 1049 -42.43 -11.37 1.41
C MET A 1049 -42.29 -12.86 1.10
N ILE A 1050 -43.01 -13.33 0.08
CA ILE A 1050 -43.08 -14.75 -0.28
C ILE A 1050 -42.27 -15.02 -1.56
N PRO A 1051 -41.18 -15.82 -1.49
CA PRO A 1051 -40.34 -16.14 -2.65
C PRO A 1051 -41.03 -17.14 -3.59
N HIS A 1052 -41.19 -16.76 -4.86
CA HIS A 1052 -41.76 -17.63 -5.90
C HIS A 1052 -40.93 -18.90 -6.09
N GLY A 1053 -39.60 -18.78 -6.09
CA GLY A 1053 -38.68 -19.89 -6.31
C GLY A 1053 -38.77 -20.97 -5.23
N ALA A 1054 -39.12 -20.65 -3.98
CA ALA A 1054 -39.26 -21.65 -2.93
C ALA A 1054 -40.47 -22.57 -3.15
N VAL A 1055 -41.57 -21.99 -3.66
CA VAL A 1055 -42.78 -22.72 -4.04
C VAL A 1055 -42.51 -23.59 -5.27
N GLU A 1056 -41.77 -23.06 -6.25
CA GLU A 1056 -41.32 -23.82 -7.42
C GLU A 1056 -40.40 -24.99 -7.04
N ASP A 1057 -39.38 -24.74 -6.20
CA ASP A 1057 -38.42 -25.76 -5.75
C ASP A 1057 -39.14 -26.91 -5.00
N ALA A 1058 -40.12 -26.60 -4.14
CA ALA A 1058 -40.91 -27.61 -3.44
C ALA A 1058 -41.73 -28.49 -4.41
N LEU A 1059 -42.42 -27.86 -5.38
CA LEU A 1059 -43.17 -28.59 -6.40
C LEU A 1059 -42.25 -29.42 -7.32
N HIS A 1060 -41.12 -28.86 -7.75
CA HIS A 1060 -40.14 -29.56 -8.58
C HIS A 1060 -39.54 -30.77 -7.87
N ALA A 1061 -39.25 -30.64 -6.57
CA ALA A 1061 -38.77 -31.74 -5.75
C ALA A 1061 -39.81 -32.87 -5.67
N ALA A 1062 -41.07 -32.52 -5.40
CA ALA A 1062 -42.16 -33.50 -5.31
C ALA A 1062 -42.47 -34.20 -6.64
N LEU A 1063 -42.36 -33.49 -7.76
CA LEU A 1063 -42.59 -34.03 -9.11
C LEU A 1063 -41.39 -34.80 -9.68
N GLY A 1064 -40.19 -34.60 -9.13
CA GLY A 1064 -38.95 -35.13 -9.70
C GLY A 1064 -38.60 -34.54 -11.08
N ARG A 1065 -39.23 -33.43 -11.48
CA ARG A 1065 -39.09 -32.79 -12.80
C ARG A 1065 -38.91 -31.28 -12.63
N ILE A 1066 -38.11 -30.67 -13.49
CA ILE A 1066 -37.77 -29.24 -13.47
C ILE A 1066 -38.26 -28.56 -14.75
N GLY A 1067 -38.63 -27.27 -14.67
CA GLY A 1067 -39.02 -26.48 -15.86
C GLY A 1067 -40.43 -26.73 -16.39
N VAL A 1068 -41.29 -27.41 -15.62
CA VAL A 1068 -42.69 -27.73 -16.00
C VAL A 1068 -43.72 -26.76 -15.40
N LEU A 1069 -43.27 -25.83 -14.55
CA LEU A 1069 -44.12 -24.82 -13.92
C LEU A 1069 -43.32 -23.57 -13.54
N ALA A 1070 -44.02 -22.47 -13.29
CA ALA A 1070 -43.51 -21.20 -12.81
C ALA A 1070 -44.52 -20.56 -11.84
N VAL A 1071 -44.03 -19.81 -10.86
CA VAL A 1071 -44.88 -19.10 -9.89
C VAL A 1071 -44.82 -17.59 -10.16
N THR A 1072 -45.96 -16.93 -10.05
CA THR A 1072 -46.09 -15.48 -10.14
C THR A 1072 -47.16 -14.98 -9.15
N SER A 1073 -47.49 -13.69 -9.16
CA SER A 1073 -48.62 -13.16 -8.41
C SER A 1073 -49.53 -12.25 -9.22
N VAL A 1074 -50.76 -12.18 -8.73
CA VAL A 1074 -51.80 -11.28 -9.20
C VAL A 1074 -52.36 -10.47 -8.02
N PRO A 1075 -52.94 -9.29 -8.25
CA PRO A 1075 -53.58 -8.50 -7.20
C PRO A 1075 -54.67 -9.28 -6.44
N ASP A 1076 -54.78 -9.08 -5.13
CA ASP A 1076 -55.80 -9.65 -4.25
C ASP A 1076 -56.31 -8.59 -3.26
N GLU A 1077 -57.62 -8.36 -3.20
CA GLU A 1077 -58.22 -7.29 -2.38
C GLU A 1077 -57.98 -7.46 -0.87
N LYS A 1078 -57.78 -8.70 -0.37
CA LYS A 1078 -57.65 -8.98 1.06
C LYS A 1078 -56.21 -8.97 1.53
N ARG A 1079 -55.29 -9.44 0.68
CA ARG A 1079 -53.90 -9.67 1.04
C ARG A 1079 -52.90 -8.82 0.26
N GLY A 1080 -53.38 -7.95 -0.62
CA GLY A 1080 -52.59 -7.16 -1.57
C GLY A 1080 -52.29 -7.96 -2.83
N GLU A 1081 -51.68 -9.14 -2.68
CA GLU A 1081 -51.39 -10.08 -3.77
C GLU A 1081 -51.79 -11.51 -3.38
N LYS A 1082 -51.95 -12.39 -4.38
CA LYS A 1082 -52.00 -13.84 -4.20
C LYS A 1082 -51.09 -14.54 -5.21
N LEU A 1083 -50.49 -15.67 -4.81
CA LEU A 1083 -49.65 -16.47 -5.69
C LEU A 1083 -50.47 -17.24 -6.71
N VAL A 1084 -49.92 -17.43 -7.91
CA VAL A 1084 -50.48 -18.26 -8.99
C VAL A 1084 -49.38 -19.17 -9.55
N VAL A 1085 -49.67 -20.47 -9.67
CA VAL A 1085 -48.80 -21.48 -10.29
C VAL A 1085 -49.23 -21.67 -11.74
N VAL A 1086 -48.39 -21.24 -12.67
CA VAL A 1086 -48.57 -21.47 -14.10
C VAL A 1086 -47.84 -22.76 -14.46
N HIS A 1087 -48.51 -23.76 -15.03
CA HIS A 1087 -47.95 -25.10 -15.24
C HIS A 1087 -48.25 -25.68 -16.63
N THR A 1088 -47.35 -26.53 -17.11
CA THR A 1088 -47.55 -27.30 -18.35
C THR A 1088 -48.31 -28.60 -18.06
N PRO A 1089 -48.84 -29.30 -19.10
CA PRO A 1089 -49.48 -30.61 -18.91
C PRO A 1089 -48.54 -31.66 -18.31
N GLU A 1090 -47.23 -31.51 -18.49
CA GLU A 1090 -46.21 -32.43 -17.98
C GLU A 1090 -46.04 -32.36 -16.45
N ALA A 1091 -46.53 -31.29 -15.82
CA ALA A 1091 -46.55 -31.11 -14.37
C ALA A 1091 -47.73 -31.83 -13.68
N GLY A 1092 -48.73 -32.28 -14.43
CA GLY A 1092 -49.98 -32.84 -13.90
C GLY A 1092 -51.13 -31.83 -13.89
N ASP A 1093 -52.24 -32.20 -13.25
CA ASP A 1093 -53.42 -31.34 -13.10
C ASP A 1093 -53.31 -30.43 -11.85
N ALA A 1094 -54.11 -29.37 -11.84
CA ALA A 1094 -54.17 -28.40 -10.74
C ALA A 1094 -54.43 -29.06 -9.37
N SER A 1095 -55.27 -30.10 -9.33
CA SER A 1095 -55.60 -30.83 -8.10
C SER A 1095 -54.37 -31.56 -7.53
N THR A 1096 -53.60 -32.24 -8.38
CA THR A 1096 -52.36 -32.91 -7.96
C THR A 1096 -51.35 -31.90 -7.43
N LEU A 1097 -51.10 -30.81 -8.17
CA LEU A 1097 -50.15 -29.77 -7.75
C LEU A 1097 -50.55 -29.11 -6.43
N TYR A 1098 -51.85 -28.87 -6.23
CA TYR A 1098 -52.39 -28.38 -4.96
C TYR A 1098 -52.13 -29.35 -3.82
N GLN A 1099 -52.42 -30.65 -3.99
CA GLN A 1099 -52.19 -31.65 -2.95
C GLN A 1099 -50.71 -31.80 -2.59
N LEU A 1100 -49.81 -31.72 -3.57
CA LEU A 1100 -48.36 -31.75 -3.35
C LEU A 1100 -47.88 -30.57 -2.50
N LEU A 1101 -48.40 -29.37 -2.75
CA LEU A 1101 -48.06 -28.19 -1.94
C LEU A 1101 -48.69 -28.22 -0.55
N VAL A 1102 -49.93 -28.71 -0.42
CA VAL A 1102 -50.58 -28.91 0.89
C VAL A 1102 -49.74 -29.85 1.75
N ALA A 1103 -49.25 -30.95 1.17
CA ALA A 1103 -48.40 -31.93 1.83
C ALA A 1103 -46.95 -31.46 2.10
N SER A 1104 -46.54 -30.31 1.57
CA SER A 1104 -45.19 -29.77 1.78
C SER A 1104 -45.04 -29.03 3.13
N ASP A 1105 -43.79 -28.92 3.60
CA ASP A 1105 -43.42 -28.20 4.82
C ASP A 1105 -43.40 -26.67 4.68
N LEU A 1106 -43.88 -26.13 3.54
CA LEU A 1106 -43.94 -24.68 3.35
C LEU A 1106 -44.96 -24.01 4.30
N PRO A 1107 -44.76 -22.74 4.69
CA PRO A 1107 -45.74 -21.99 5.47
C PRO A 1107 -47.11 -21.91 4.77
N ASN A 1108 -48.20 -21.92 5.53
CA ASN A 1108 -49.56 -21.87 4.96
C ASN A 1108 -49.81 -20.64 4.07
N LEU A 1109 -49.17 -19.51 4.37
CA LEU A 1109 -49.30 -18.29 3.57
C LEU A 1109 -48.63 -18.42 2.19
N TRP A 1110 -47.67 -19.34 2.04
CA TRP A 1110 -46.94 -19.59 0.79
C TRP A 1110 -47.64 -20.60 -0.11
N LYS A 1111 -48.71 -21.26 0.38
CA LYS A 1111 -49.48 -22.27 -0.35
C LYS A 1111 -50.62 -21.57 -1.12
N PRO A 1112 -50.59 -21.53 -2.46
CA PRO A 1112 -51.66 -20.96 -3.28
C PRO A 1112 -53.00 -21.70 -3.08
N GLY A 1113 -54.11 -20.99 -3.24
CA GLY A 1113 -55.45 -21.58 -3.19
C GLY A 1113 -55.73 -22.51 -4.38
N ARG A 1114 -56.77 -23.35 -4.29
CA ARG A 1114 -57.13 -24.28 -5.39
C ARG A 1114 -57.44 -23.58 -6.72
N ASP A 1115 -57.87 -22.33 -6.68
CA ASP A 1115 -58.18 -21.46 -7.82
C ASP A 1115 -56.93 -20.82 -8.45
N CYS A 1116 -55.74 -21.07 -7.91
CA CYS A 1116 -54.51 -20.37 -8.28
C CYS A 1116 -53.55 -21.23 -9.13
N TYR A 1117 -54.06 -22.21 -9.89
CA TYR A 1117 -53.28 -23.09 -10.76
C TYR A 1117 -53.77 -22.94 -12.20
N VAL A 1118 -52.90 -22.42 -13.06
CA VAL A 1118 -53.22 -22.05 -14.45
C VAL A 1118 -52.45 -22.96 -15.40
N ALA A 1119 -53.18 -23.73 -16.20
CA ALA A 1119 -52.59 -24.60 -17.21
C ALA A 1119 -52.24 -23.80 -18.49
N VAL A 1120 -51.02 -23.98 -19.00
CA VAL A 1120 -50.55 -23.42 -20.27
C VAL A 1120 -49.97 -24.54 -21.14
N SER A 1121 -50.04 -24.40 -22.47
CA SER A 1121 -49.44 -25.40 -23.38
C SER A 1121 -47.92 -25.46 -23.27
N ALA A 1122 -47.28 -24.31 -23.07
CA ALA A 1122 -45.85 -24.17 -22.78
C ALA A 1122 -45.62 -22.94 -21.90
N LEU A 1123 -44.55 -22.96 -21.09
CA LEU A 1123 -44.17 -21.78 -20.30
C LEU A 1123 -43.68 -20.65 -21.21
N PRO A 1124 -44.09 -19.39 -20.97
CA PRO A 1124 -43.55 -18.23 -21.67
C PRO A 1124 -42.02 -18.12 -21.46
N LEU A 1125 -41.26 -18.09 -22.55
CA LEU A 1125 -39.79 -17.94 -22.53
C LEU A 1125 -39.39 -16.73 -23.39
N LEU A 1126 -38.37 -16.00 -22.93
CA LEU A 1126 -37.69 -14.98 -23.71
C LEU A 1126 -36.88 -15.63 -24.84
N GLY A 1127 -36.54 -14.87 -25.89
CA GLY A 1127 -35.67 -15.34 -26.99
C GLY A 1127 -34.29 -15.85 -26.54
N THR A 1128 -33.88 -15.53 -25.31
CA THR A 1128 -32.65 -16.06 -24.68
C THR A 1128 -32.83 -17.44 -24.02
N GLY A 1129 -34.02 -18.04 -24.07
CA GLY A 1129 -34.36 -19.30 -23.40
C GLY A 1129 -34.63 -19.20 -21.88
N LYS A 1130 -34.71 -17.98 -21.34
CA LYS A 1130 -35.05 -17.74 -19.92
C LYS A 1130 -36.56 -17.58 -19.77
N LEU A 1131 -37.10 -17.91 -18.59
CA LEU A 1131 -38.51 -17.68 -18.27
C LEU A 1131 -38.89 -16.21 -18.46
N ASP A 1132 -39.93 -15.94 -19.25
CA ASP A 1132 -40.50 -14.61 -19.42
C ASP A 1132 -41.47 -14.32 -18.28
N LEU A 1133 -40.96 -13.69 -17.22
CA LEU A 1133 -41.76 -13.35 -16.03
C LEU A 1133 -42.97 -12.45 -16.37
N LYS A 1134 -42.83 -11.60 -17.39
CA LYS A 1134 -43.93 -10.74 -17.84
C LYS A 1134 -45.00 -11.59 -18.52
N GLY A 1135 -44.59 -12.44 -19.46
CA GLY A 1135 -45.48 -13.38 -20.13
C GLY A 1135 -46.17 -14.36 -19.16
N VAL A 1136 -45.46 -14.86 -18.14
CA VAL A 1136 -46.03 -15.71 -17.08
C VAL A 1136 -47.09 -14.95 -16.27
N ARG A 1137 -46.81 -13.69 -15.91
CA ARG A 1137 -47.78 -12.84 -15.19
C ARG A 1137 -48.99 -12.49 -16.05
N GLU A 1138 -48.79 -12.20 -17.34
CA GLU A 1138 -49.88 -11.96 -18.30
C GLU A 1138 -50.76 -13.21 -18.46
N ALA A 1139 -50.16 -14.41 -18.54
CA ALA A 1139 -50.91 -15.68 -18.57
C ALA A 1139 -51.71 -15.91 -17.28
N ALA A 1140 -51.14 -15.57 -16.12
CA ALA A 1140 -51.85 -15.66 -14.84
C ALA A 1140 -53.00 -14.65 -14.73
N LEU A 1141 -52.83 -13.43 -15.26
CA LEU A 1141 -53.88 -12.40 -15.28
C LEU A 1141 -55.01 -12.74 -16.27
N ALA A 1142 -54.68 -13.30 -17.44
CA ALA A 1142 -55.67 -13.69 -18.44
C ALA A 1142 -56.55 -14.87 -18.00
N ALA A 1143 -56.07 -15.68 -17.06
CA ALA A 1143 -56.82 -16.79 -16.46
C ALA A 1143 -57.58 -16.39 -15.18
N ALA A 1144 -57.38 -15.16 -14.67
CA ALA A 1144 -58.18 -14.65 -13.57
C ALA A 1144 -59.60 -14.33 -14.09
N PRO A 1145 -60.67 -14.77 -13.42
CA PRO A 1145 -62.03 -14.53 -13.92
C PRO A 1145 -62.30 -13.02 -14.04
N GLU A 1146 -62.67 -12.57 -15.24
CA GLU A 1146 -63.30 -11.25 -15.43
C GLU A 1146 -64.51 -11.18 -14.51
N ARG A 1147 -64.52 -10.23 -13.58
CA ARG A 1147 -65.73 -9.87 -12.83
C ARG A 1147 -66.39 -8.69 -13.51
N GLU A 1148 -67.63 -8.94 -13.93
CA GLU A 1148 -68.61 -7.93 -14.29
C GLU A 1148 -68.57 -6.78 -13.29
N THR A 1149 -68.41 -5.57 -13.82
CA THR A 1149 -68.55 -4.33 -13.08
C THR A 1149 -70.03 -4.15 -12.75
N GLY A 1150 -70.37 -4.34 -11.47
CA GLY A 1150 -71.68 -4.00 -10.88
C GLY A 1150 -71.54 -2.85 -9.92
#